data_AF-A0A9E2ICR2-F1
#
_entry.id   AF-A0A9E2ICR2-F1
#
_cell.length_a   1.000
_cell.length_b   1.000
_cell.length_c   1.000
_cell.angle_alpha   90.00
_cell.angle_beta   90.00
_cell.angle_gamma   90.00
#
_symmetry.space_group_name_H-M   'P 1'
#
loop_
_entity.id
_entity.type
_entity.pdbx_description
1 polymer ?
#
loop_
_entity_poly.entity_id
_entity_poly.type
_entity_poly.pdbx_seq_one_letter_code
_entity_poly.pdbx_strand_id
1 'polypeptide(L)'
;MDIQKIKDKLGELLEINRVVFWNDAEGECEAELQECIPEGITVLRPDTIGQLKTKVTIEIENLSDKFLVYAPFPQPEPNDDWLMDIRLYSYQFYADTSSMVVDDLGLKHHYLREHINKRKKFFKSEQRVSALKKILVPHDMKNEIDRKMLSVLVKSENDRFSDIVQALFESFSFDKGLDSIPDVFISIQKMDLEESFWLLAKEVFGYHHESPTLRHFITCLFVSDLYTFIGSSLSDNVKQFVLPGGFVRDAAVCMSGWRDSVRMAGTYDRLSQMIAQALGINSYISNVDLETLKDAVTFFDIEKVCAGGMKQYILEHENTLDKDYVCEFCRGRQNKYWAKKRPGSNEIPRDAFWSVYEALIAAAEFIVLKREYPKGFKYDGVKEYLEAYKTDLYKFDRLYRFFNEHAGFADAKGWGILKELKDRIEDMYQHWFLDELALAWEGKADLKSWKVGGISNQYDFYGSFPHKKAGNKNAAVYVIISDALRYEAGAEVAEILNGRYRFKATCEAMLGSVPSYTSLGMATLLPHKQIEVSDMGDILVDGKACVSLVQRNEILSSYKGMAIKSEEFRNLTRDEAREMMRGKNIIYVYHNTIDAIGDDAKTEDKAFSSVRTAIDEICDMAAFAVNNLHAKYVFVTADHGFVYTNRRPDTTDRNKVADSGDETLKMNKRFIMGKYIPLMENVHRASLSNTSGVSPEKDMPFALPKGMSLFYFTGGARFFHGGMSLQEVVVPVIMIEQVRGKEKEKTREKTVGVQVLGQDYRITTGRHRFEILQTEAVSNRVKAVTYKIGIYAGSEPVSDIQTITFDSISQEMADRKKEVILTLKNIVFSNTEKYRLVFRNANTDIDEQSIPVKIDRAFTSDF
;
A
#
# COMPACT_ATOMS: atom_id res chain seq x y z
N MET A 1 50.01 9.77 -28.78
CA MET A 1 50.81 8.66 -28.24
C MET A 1 51.42 9.13 -26.92
N ASP A 2 51.32 8.34 -25.85
CA ASP A 2 51.94 8.69 -24.56
C ASP A 2 53.36 8.11 -24.52
N ILE A 3 54.32 8.92 -24.97
CA ILE A 3 55.73 8.55 -25.13
C ILE A 3 56.33 8.08 -23.79
N GLN A 4 55.96 8.73 -22.69
CA GLN A 4 56.47 8.38 -21.37
C GLN A 4 55.95 7.00 -20.94
N LYS A 5 54.66 6.72 -21.15
CA LYS A 5 54.08 5.41 -20.83
C LYS A 5 54.67 4.27 -21.66
N ILE A 6 54.94 4.50 -22.95
CA ILE A 6 55.64 3.53 -23.80
C ILE A 6 57.05 3.28 -23.29
N LYS A 7 57.79 4.35 -22.96
CA LYS A 7 59.16 4.27 -22.43
C LYS A 7 59.21 3.51 -21.10
N ASP A 8 58.33 3.82 -20.16
CA ASP A 8 58.25 3.13 -18.87
C ASP A 8 57.94 1.64 -19.08
N LYS A 9 56.99 1.31 -19.98
CA LYS A 9 56.62 -0.08 -20.24
C LYS A 9 57.72 -0.88 -20.93
N LEU A 10 58.38 -0.28 -21.92
CA LEU A 10 59.56 -0.88 -22.55
C LEU A 10 60.67 -1.11 -21.51
N GLY A 11 60.86 -0.17 -20.58
CA GLY A 11 61.77 -0.31 -19.44
C GLY A 11 61.47 -1.57 -18.61
N GLU A 12 60.23 -1.72 -18.12
CA GLU A 12 59.80 -2.90 -17.36
C GLU A 12 60.02 -4.20 -18.14
N LEU A 13 59.65 -4.24 -19.41
CA LEU A 13 59.76 -5.44 -20.24
C LEU A 13 61.21 -5.83 -20.50
N LEU A 14 62.10 -4.85 -20.71
CA LEU A 14 63.52 -5.05 -20.94
C LEU A 14 64.30 -5.33 -19.63
N GLU A 15 63.72 -5.09 -18.45
CA GLU A 15 64.28 -5.63 -17.19
C GLU A 15 64.18 -7.15 -17.12
N ILE A 16 63.08 -7.71 -17.64
CA ILE A 16 62.75 -9.14 -17.53
C ILE A 16 63.22 -9.91 -18.77
N ASN A 17 63.18 -9.29 -19.96
CA ASN A 17 63.46 -9.92 -21.23
C ASN A 17 64.70 -9.31 -21.90
N ARG A 18 65.64 -10.16 -22.34
CA ARG A 18 66.84 -9.72 -23.08
C ARG A 18 66.49 -9.12 -24.44
N VAL A 19 65.46 -9.64 -25.10
CA VAL A 19 65.02 -9.22 -26.43
C VAL A 19 63.53 -8.91 -26.37
N VAL A 20 63.15 -7.72 -26.82
CA VAL A 20 61.76 -7.30 -26.99
C VAL A 20 61.55 -6.95 -28.46
N PHE A 21 60.55 -7.56 -29.11
CA PHE A 21 60.15 -7.21 -30.46
C PHE A 21 59.05 -6.16 -30.44
N TRP A 22 59.21 -5.11 -31.23
CA TRP A 22 58.16 -4.13 -31.48
C TRP A 22 57.84 -4.11 -32.97
N ASN A 23 56.71 -4.74 -33.33
CA ASN A 23 56.16 -4.65 -34.68
C ASN A 23 55.15 -3.51 -34.76
N ASP A 24 55.54 -2.44 -35.42
CA ASP A 24 54.71 -1.29 -35.72
C ASP A 24 54.20 -1.38 -37.17
N ALA A 25 53.12 -2.15 -37.36
CA ALA A 25 52.64 -2.52 -38.69
C ALA A 25 52.25 -1.33 -39.58
N GLU A 26 51.78 -0.24 -38.96
CA GLU A 26 51.33 0.98 -39.64
C GLU A 26 52.40 2.10 -39.58
N GLY A 27 53.54 1.86 -38.91
CA GLY A 27 54.64 2.82 -38.77
C GLY A 27 54.30 4.07 -37.94
N GLU A 28 53.25 4.02 -37.10
CA GLU A 28 52.72 5.17 -36.36
C GLU A 28 53.71 5.74 -35.32
N CYS A 29 54.69 4.96 -34.90
CA CYS A 29 55.61 5.28 -33.80
C CYS A 29 57.04 5.53 -34.27
N GLU A 30 57.30 5.50 -35.58
CA GLU A 30 58.65 5.61 -36.12
C GLU A 30 59.27 6.98 -35.87
N ALA A 31 58.47 8.04 -35.94
CA ALA A 31 58.92 9.42 -35.75
C ALA A 31 59.38 9.68 -34.31
N GLU A 32 58.69 9.12 -33.32
CA GLU A 32 59.00 9.31 -31.90
C GLU A 32 59.75 8.13 -31.26
N LEU A 33 60.20 7.15 -32.05
CA LEU A 33 60.89 5.95 -31.58
C LEU A 33 62.05 6.28 -30.63
N GLN A 34 62.86 7.29 -30.98
CA GLN A 34 64.03 7.70 -30.18
C GLN A 34 63.66 8.19 -28.78
N GLU A 35 62.51 8.85 -28.64
CA GLU A 35 62.04 9.37 -27.36
C GLU A 35 61.46 8.26 -26.47
N CYS A 36 61.01 7.17 -27.07
CA CYS A 36 60.42 6.00 -26.42
C CYS A 36 61.45 5.01 -25.85
N ILE A 37 62.74 5.12 -26.21
CA ILE A 37 63.76 4.14 -25.82
C ILE A 37 64.30 4.44 -24.41
N PRO A 38 64.31 3.45 -23.49
CA PRO A 38 65.01 3.56 -22.21
C PRO A 38 66.53 3.66 -22.39
N GLU A 39 67.24 4.33 -21.47
CA GLU A 39 68.70 4.42 -21.54
C GLU A 39 69.36 3.03 -21.47
N GLY A 40 70.44 2.85 -22.26
CA GLY A 40 71.23 1.61 -22.26
C GLY A 40 70.67 0.46 -23.10
N ILE A 41 69.62 0.69 -23.90
CA ILE A 41 69.02 -0.31 -24.79
C ILE A 41 69.52 -0.13 -26.23
N THR A 42 69.97 -1.24 -26.84
CA THR A 42 70.37 -1.23 -28.25
C THR A 42 69.16 -1.51 -29.13
N VAL A 43 68.87 -0.61 -30.09
CA VAL A 43 67.78 -0.81 -31.06
C VAL A 43 68.31 -1.44 -32.33
N LEU A 44 67.69 -2.54 -32.74
CA LEU A 44 67.96 -3.22 -34.01
C LEU A 44 66.76 -3.03 -34.94
N ARG A 45 67.04 -2.63 -36.18
CA ARG A 45 66.02 -2.34 -37.21
C ARG A 45 66.17 -3.32 -38.39
N PRO A 46 65.43 -4.44 -38.40
CA PRO A 46 65.59 -5.47 -39.43
C PRO A 46 65.33 -4.98 -40.86
N ASP A 47 64.57 -3.91 -41.04
CA ASP A 47 64.36 -3.20 -42.30
C ASP A 47 65.62 -2.49 -42.83
N THR A 48 66.51 -2.04 -41.94
CA THR A 48 67.72 -1.30 -42.34
C THR A 48 68.97 -2.19 -42.39
N ILE A 49 69.15 -3.07 -41.40
CA ILE A 49 70.34 -3.94 -41.31
C ILE A 49 70.10 -5.35 -41.85
N GLY A 50 68.86 -5.72 -42.16
CA GLY A 50 68.46 -7.06 -42.59
C GLY A 50 68.26 -8.04 -41.44
N GLN A 51 67.35 -9.01 -41.63
CA GLN A 51 67.00 -10.00 -40.62
C GLN A 51 68.18 -10.91 -40.23
N LEU A 52 69.02 -11.33 -41.20
CA LEU A 52 70.17 -12.18 -40.92
C LEU A 52 71.22 -11.48 -40.03
N LYS A 53 71.53 -10.20 -40.31
CA LYS A 53 72.47 -9.45 -39.47
C LYS A 53 71.90 -9.22 -38.08
N THR A 54 70.61 -8.89 -37.98
CA THR A 54 69.88 -8.79 -36.71
C THR A 54 70.04 -10.06 -35.87
N LYS A 55 69.83 -11.22 -36.50
CA LYS A 55 69.98 -12.54 -35.87
C LYS A 55 71.40 -12.78 -35.36
N VAL A 56 72.41 -12.55 -36.21
CA VAL A 56 73.83 -12.70 -35.85
C VAL A 56 74.21 -11.78 -34.69
N THR A 57 73.71 -10.54 -34.67
CA THR A 57 74.00 -9.61 -33.58
C THR A 57 73.43 -10.07 -32.24
N ILE A 58 72.20 -10.59 -32.21
CA ILE A 58 71.52 -11.05 -30.98
C ILE A 58 72.11 -12.37 -30.46
N GLU A 59 72.44 -13.30 -31.35
CA GLU A 59 72.76 -14.70 -31.01
C GLU A 59 74.25 -15.04 -31.01
N ILE A 60 75.10 -14.19 -31.59
CA ILE A 60 76.54 -14.48 -31.73
C ILE A 60 77.40 -13.32 -31.24
N GLU A 61 77.12 -12.09 -31.68
CA GLU A 61 78.02 -10.96 -31.43
C GLU A 61 77.88 -10.42 -30.01
N ASN A 62 76.65 -10.23 -29.53
CA ASN A 62 76.36 -9.59 -28.25
C ASN A 62 75.36 -10.43 -27.42
N LEU A 63 75.89 -11.27 -26.54
CA LEU A 63 75.08 -12.22 -25.75
C LEU A 63 74.50 -11.63 -24.46
N SER A 64 75.05 -10.53 -23.95
CA SER A 64 74.65 -9.90 -22.69
C SER A 64 73.73 -8.68 -22.84
N ASP A 65 73.73 -8.04 -24.01
CA ASP A 65 73.06 -6.76 -24.20
C ASP A 65 71.54 -6.94 -24.34
N LYS A 66 70.82 -5.87 -23.99
CA LYS A 66 69.36 -5.80 -24.13
C LYS A 66 69.00 -5.16 -25.46
N PHE A 67 68.12 -5.83 -26.19
CA PHE A 67 67.74 -5.44 -27.55
C PHE A 67 66.25 -5.11 -27.64
N LEU A 68 65.96 -3.96 -28.25
CA LEU A 68 64.66 -3.66 -28.82
C LEU A 68 64.74 -3.88 -30.33
N VAL A 69 64.07 -4.90 -30.85
CA VAL A 69 63.98 -5.16 -32.28
C VAL A 69 62.75 -4.42 -32.81
N TYR A 70 62.97 -3.25 -33.42
CA TYR A 70 61.91 -2.41 -33.96
C TYR A 70 61.71 -2.68 -35.45
N ALA A 71 60.49 -3.04 -35.85
CA ALA A 71 60.12 -3.32 -37.23
C ALA A 71 58.89 -2.48 -37.63
N PRO A 72 59.04 -1.45 -38.50
CA PRO A 72 57.94 -0.62 -38.97
C PRO A 72 57.12 -1.31 -40.09
N PHE A 73 56.81 -2.57 -39.88
CA PHE A 73 56.05 -3.42 -40.82
C PHE A 73 55.41 -4.59 -40.05
N PRO A 74 54.31 -5.18 -40.58
CA PRO A 74 53.66 -6.31 -39.94
C PRO A 74 54.62 -7.49 -39.77
N GLN A 75 54.37 -8.31 -38.76
CA GLN A 75 55.15 -9.53 -38.55
C GLN A 75 55.08 -10.41 -39.81
N PRO A 76 56.22 -10.91 -40.35
CA PRO A 76 56.20 -11.80 -41.51
C PRO A 76 55.52 -13.14 -41.19
N GLU A 77 55.01 -13.81 -42.23
CA GLU A 77 54.51 -15.17 -42.10
C GLU A 77 55.62 -16.13 -41.64
N PRO A 78 55.30 -17.21 -40.88
CA PRO A 78 56.31 -18.06 -40.25
C PRO A 78 57.41 -18.61 -41.15
N ASN A 79 57.10 -18.90 -42.42
CA ASN A 79 58.07 -19.44 -43.39
C ASN A 79 59.03 -18.37 -43.93
N ASP A 80 58.68 -17.09 -43.80
CA ASP A 80 59.42 -15.94 -44.32
C ASP A 80 60.08 -15.13 -43.18
N ASP A 81 59.89 -15.53 -41.92
CA ASP A 81 60.42 -14.87 -40.72
C ASP A 81 61.71 -15.54 -40.24
N TRP A 82 62.87 -14.98 -40.64
CA TRP A 82 64.18 -15.51 -40.27
C TRP A 82 64.52 -15.29 -38.79
N LEU A 83 63.72 -14.47 -38.10
CA LEU A 83 63.81 -14.18 -36.67
C LEU A 83 62.79 -14.99 -35.85
N MET A 84 62.02 -15.90 -36.46
CA MET A 84 60.95 -16.64 -35.78
C MET A 84 61.44 -17.38 -34.52
N ASP A 85 62.60 -18.03 -34.59
CA ASP A 85 63.19 -18.72 -33.44
C ASP A 85 63.49 -17.78 -32.28
N ILE A 86 63.97 -16.57 -32.58
CA ILE A 86 64.18 -15.51 -31.58
C ILE A 86 62.84 -15.03 -31.02
N ARG A 87 61.84 -14.82 -31.90
CA ARG A 87 60.49 -14.38 -31.51
C ARG A 87 59.84 -15.33 -30.50
N LEU A 88 60.07 -16.62 -30.63
CA LEU A 88 59.46 -17.65 -29.79
C LEU A 88 59.94 -17.61 -28.33
N TYR A 89 61.16 -17.14 -28.05
CA TYR A 89 61.66 -17.00 -26.67
C TYR A 89 61.66 -15.55 -26.16
N SER A 90 61.51 -14.58 -27.06
CA SER A 90 61.48 -13.15 -26.73
C SER A 90 60.08 -12.65 -26.34
N TYR A 91 60.00 -11.42 -25.83
CA TYR A 91 58.71 -10.77 -25.58
C TYR A 91 58.25 -9.94 -26.78
N GLN A 92 56.96 -9.98 -27.10
CA GLN A 92 56.36 -9.18 -28.17
C GLN A 92 55.63 -7.97 -27.58
N PHE A 93 56.15 -6.78 -27.87
CA PHE A 93 55.58 -5.49 -27.52
C PHE A 93 54.78 -4.92 -28.69
N TYR A 94 53.60 -4.38 -28.38
CA TYR A 94 52.75 -3.69 -29.33
C TYR A 94 52.41 -2.31 -28.75
N ALA A 95 52.75 -1.25 -29.48
CA ALA A 95 52.43 0.13 -29.09
C ALA A 95 51.03 0.59 -29.55
N ASP A 96 50.22 -0.31 -30.10
CA ASP A 96 48.89 0.08 -30.53
C ASP A 96 47.99 0.35 -29.31
N THR A 97 47.24 1.44 -29.40
CA THR A 97 46.39 1.93 -28.30
C THR A 97 45.45 0.84 -27.75
N SER A 98 45.07 -0.14 -28.58
CA SER A 98 44.18 -1.24 -28.19
C SER A 98 44.85 -2.30 -27.31
N SER A 99 46.12 -2.66 -27.55
CA SER A 99 46.84 -3.63 -26.69
C SER A 99 47.13 -3.04 -25.32
N MET A 100 47.52 -1.75 -25.26
CA MET A 100 47.68 -1.03 -24.00
C MET A 100 46.37 -0.97 -23.22
N VAL A 101 45.22 -0.80 -23.89
CA VAL A 101 43.91 -0.84 -23.24
C VAL A 101 43.59 -2.24 -22.71
N VAL A 102 43.87 -3.33 -23.44
CA VAL A 102 43.64 -4.71 -22.96
C VAL A 102 44.42 -4.99 -21.68
N ASP A 103 45.70 -4.61 -21.65
CA ASP A 103 46.58 -4.77 -20.48
C ASP A 103 46.14 -3.87 -19.32
N ASP A 104 45.83 -2.60 -19.59
CA ASP A 104 45.33 -1.63 -18.61
C ASP A 104 44.00 -2.08 -17.96
N LEU A 105 43.17 -2.83 -18.70
CA LEU A 105 41.90 -3.38 -18.22
C LEU A 105 42.09 -4.69 -17.42
N GLY A 106 43.31 -5.24 -17.36
CA GLY A 106 43.62 -6.47 -16.63
C GLY A 106 43.10 -7.75 -17.29
N LEU A 107 42.85 -7.72 -18.60
CA LEU A 107 42.35 -8.87 -19.37
C LEU A 107 43.52 -9.75 -19.83
N LYS A 108 43.41 -11.08 -19.66
CA LYS A 108 44.51 -12.02 -19.94
C LYS A 108 44.59 -12.49 -21.40
N HIS A 109 43.63 -12.09 -22.23
CA HIS A 109 43.42 -12.68 -23.55
C HIS A 109 43.70 -11.66 -24.66
N HIS A 110 44.89 -11.69 -25.26
CA HIS A 110 45.29 -10.75 -26.32
C HIS A 110 44.46 -10.85 -27.61
N TYR A 111 43.72 -11.95 -27.84
CA TYR A 111 42.75 -12.04 -28.95
C TYR A 111 41.57 -11.05 -28.82
N LEU A 112 41.38 -10.45 -27.64
CA LEU A 112 40.37 -9.40 -27.41
C LEU A 112 40.77 -8.06 -28.03
N ARG A 113 42.02 -7.89 -28.50
CA ARG A 113 42.54 -6.67 -29.13
C ARG A 113 41.64 -6.16 -30.26
N GLU A 114 41.27 -7.04 -31.20
CA GLU A 114 40.39 -6.67 -32.32
C GLU A 114 39.01 -6.23 -31.84
N HIS A 115 38.49 -6.89 -30.80
CA HIS A 115 37.20 -6.58 -30.20
C HIS A 115 37.19 -5.22 -29.49
N ILE A 116 38.25 -4.92 -28.74
CA ILE A 116 38.45 -3.63 -28.07
C ILE A 116 38.65 -2.50 -29.09
N ASN A 117 39.40 -2.75 -30.18
CA ASN A 117 39.63 -1.77 -31.23
C ASN A 117 38.32 -1.36 -31.93
N LYS A 118 37.41 -2.32 -32.20
CA LYS A 118 36.06 -2.03 -32.72
C LYS A 118 35.26 -1.10 -31.82
N ARG A 119 35.60 -1.02 -30.53
CA ARG A 119 34.94 -0.21 -29.49
C ARG A 119 35.75 1.00 -29.04
N LYS A 120 36.76 1.41 -29.81
CA LYS A 120 37.67 2.52 -29.47
C LYS A 120 36.95 3.81 -29.04
N LYS A 121 35.74 4.10 -29.56
CA LYS A 121 34.94 5.27 -29.17
C LYS A 121 34.59 5.29 -27.68
N PHE A 122 34.30 4.12 -27.09
CA PHE A 122 33.99 4.01 -25.67
C PHE A 122 35.19 4.39 -24.80
N PHE A 123 36.37 3.89 -25.16
CA PHE A 123 37.62 4.05 -24.39
C PHE A 123 38.22 5.45 -24.42
N LYS A 124 37.68 6.38 -25.22
CA LYS A 124 38.09 7.80 -25.22
C LYS A 124 37.76 8.56 -23.92
N SER A 125 36.94 7.99 -23.03
CA SER A 125 36.53 8.64 -21.78
C SER A 125 37.14 7.92 -20.59
N GLU A 126 38.05 8.58 -19.88
CA GLU A 126 38.68 8.05 -18.66
C GLU A 126 37.65 7.65 -17.60
N GLN A 127 36.56 8.40 -17.47
CA GLN A 127 35.48 8.08 -16.53
C GLN A 127 34.82 6.73 -16.87
N ARG A 128 34.51 6.47 -18.15
CA ARG A 128 33.92 5.18 -18.58
C ARG A 128 34.90 4.04 -18.43
N VAL A 129 36.17 4.26 -18.77
CA VAL A 129 37.23 3.26 -18.59
C VAL A 129 37.38 2.91 -17.11
N SER A 130 37.44 3.90 -16.22
CA SER A 130 37.53 3.70 -14.77
C SER A 130 36.32 2.94 -14.22
N ALA A 131 35.10 3.27 -14.67
CA ALA A 131 33.89 2.55 -14.27
C ALA A 131 33.90 1.09 -14.76
N LEU A 132 34.29 0.85 -16.01
CA LEU A 132 34.38 -0.50 -16.59
C LEU A 132 35.44 -1.35 -15.86
N LYS A 133 36.63 -0.79 -15.58
CA LYS A 133 37.71 -1.50 -14.85
C LYS A 133 37.25 -2.07 -13.50
N LYS A 134 36.33 -1.40 -12.81
CA LYS A 134 35.83 -1.85 -11.49
C LYS A 134 35.01 -3.14 -11.57
N ILE A 135 34.42 -3.45 -12.72
CA ILE A 135 33.50 -4.58 -12.89
C ILE A 135 34.04 -5.68 -13.81
N LEU A 136 35.15 -5.44 -14.52
CA LEU A 136 35.81 -6.45 -15.34
C LEU A 136 36.51 -7.51 -14.47
N VAL A 137 36.56 -8.73 -14.99
CA VAL A 137 37.37 -9.83 -14.43
C VAL A 137 38.35 -10.35 -15.50
N PRO A 138 39.51 -10.92 -15.12
CA PRO A 138 40.60 -11.22 -16.07
C PRO A 138 40.27 -12.19 -17.21
N HIS A 139 39.17 -12.95 -17.07
CA HIS A 139 38.71 -13.98 -18.00
C HIS A 139 37.41 -13.61 -18.74
N ASP A 140 36.96 -12.35 -18.66
CA ASP A 140 35.82 -11.89 -19.45
C ASP A 140 36.08 -12.08 -20.95
N MET A 141 35.07 -12.58 -21.67
CA MET A 141 35.12 -12.72 -23.14
C MET A 141 34.38 -11.55 -23.81
N LYS A 142 34.27 -11.63 -25.14
CA LYS A 142 33.72 -10.56 -25.99
C LYS A 142 32.33 -10.08 -25.53
N ASN A 143 31.42 -11.00 -25.24
CA ASN A 143 30.03 -10.68 -24.88
C ASN A 143 29.93 -10.07 -23.46
N GLU A 144 30.73 -10.56 -22.51
CA GLU A 144 30.78 -10.04 -21.14
C GLU A 144 31.30 -8.61 -21.10
N ILE A 145 32.33 -8.31 -21.91
CA ILE A 145 32.88 -6.95 -22.05
C ILE A 145 31.80 -6.01 -22.59
N ASP A 146 31.09 -6.40 -23.66
CA ASP A 146 30.02 -5.57 -24.24
C ASP A 146 28.89 -5.33 -23.25
N ARG A 147 28.47 -6.37 -22.53
CA ARG A 147 27.44 -6.28 -21.50
C ARG A 147 27.85 -5.33 -20.37
N LYS A 148 29.10 -5.40 -19.91
CA LYS A 148 29.65 -4.50 -18.88
C LYS A 148 29.85 -3.07 -19.39
N MET A 149 30.15 -2.89 -20.67
CA MET A 149 30.17 -1.55 -21.28
C MET A 149 28.77 -0.94 -21.33
N LEU A 150 27.76 -1.74 -21.70
CA LEU A 150 26.36 -1.32 -21.69
C LEU A 150 25.89 -0.93 -20.28
N SER A 151 26.23 -1.71 -19.25
CA SER A 151 25.89 -1.37 -17.86
C SER A 151 26.49 -0.04 -17.39
N VAL A 152 27.73 0.26 -17.80
CA VAL A 152 28.37 1.56 -17.54
C VAL A 152 27.63 2.70 -18.24
N LEU A 153 27.17 2.51 -19.48
CA LEU A 153 26.46 3.55 -20.23
C LEU A 153 25.09 3.87 -19.63
N VAL A 154 24.32 2.84 -19.27
CA VAL A 154 22.99 3.00 -18.66
C VAL A 154 23.06 3.29 -17.16
N LYS A 155 24.24 3.19 -16.56
CA LYS A 155 24.47 3.33 -15.11
C LYS A 155 23.62 2.35 -14.30
N SER A 156 23.51 1.11 -14.76
CA SER A 156 22.81 0.05 -14.02
C SER A 156 23.63 -0.38 -12.81
N GLU A 157 22.96 -0.84 -11.76
CA GLU A 157 23.61 -1.27 -10.52
C GLU A 157 24.46 -2.53 -10.71
N ASN A 158 24.02 -3.43 -11.60
CA ASN A 158 24.75 -4.64 -11.99
C ASN A 158 24.91 -4.71 -13.51
N ASP A 159 25.75 -5.62 -13.99
CA ASP A 159 25.98 -5.90 -15.41
C ASP A 159 24.99 -6.91 -16.00
N ARG A 160 23.92 -7.28 -15.28
CA ARG A 160 22.88 -8.19 -15.79
C ARG A 160 22.07 -7.48 -16.86
N PHE A 161 21.78 -8.15 -17.98
CA PHE A 161 21.06 -7.52 -19.08
C PHE A 161 19.64 -7.06 -18.70
N SER A 162 18.96 -7.77 -17.79
CA SER A 162 17.69 -7.31 -17.20
C SER A 162 17.82 -5.94 -16.55
N ASP A 163 18.87 -5.75 -15.77
CA ASP A 163 19.13 -4.52 -15.00
C ASP A 163 19.53 -3.39 -15.96
N ILE A 164 20.22 -3.74 -17.06
CA ILE A 164 20.55 -2.80 -18.15
C ILE A 164 19.28 -2.33 -18.87
N VAL A 165 18.37 -3.24 -19.23
CA VAL A 165 17.09 -2.92 -19.88
C VAL A 165 16.22 -2.06 -18.97
N GLN A 166 16.12 -2.45 -17.69
CA GLN A 166 15.44 -1.66 -16.67
C GLN A 166 16.01 -0.24 -16.59
N ALA A 167 17.32 -0.08 -16.39
CA ALA A 167 17.97 1.23 -16.27
C ALA A 167 17.86 2.07 -17.56
N LEU A 168 17.90 1.41 -18.72
CA LEU A 168 17.68 2.05 -20.02
C LEU A 168 16.30 2.72 -20.06
N PHE A 169 15.25 1.98 -19.72
CA PHE A 169 13.89 2.52 -19.73
C PHE A 169 13.61 3.45 -18.55
N GLU A 170 14.35 3.39 -17.45
CA GLU A 170 14.26 4.41 -16.40
C GLU A 170 14.47 5.82 -16.96
N SER A 171 15.39 5.97 -17.92
CA SER A 171 15.69 7.24 -18.61
C SER A 171 14.73 7.58 -19.76
N PHE A 172 13.63 6.85 -19.92
CA PHE A 172 12.69 7.06 -21.02
C PHE A 172 11.92 8.38 -20.87
N SER A 173 12.07 9.28 -21.86
CA SER A 173 11.22 10.47 -21.98
C SER A 173 9.92 10.14 -22.69
N PHE A 174 8.82 10.69 -22.21
CA PHE A 174 7.47 10.45 -22.75
C PHE A 174 7.03 11.49 -23.78
N ASP A 175 7.87 12.48 -24.12
CA ASP A 175 7.51 13.62 -24.98
C ASP A 175 7.04 13.21 -26.39
N LYS A 176 7.54 12.08 -26.90
CA LYS A 176 7.22 11.55 -28.25
C LYS A 176 6.40 10.26 -28.19
N GLY A 177 5.78 9.96 -27.05
CA GLY A 177 5.06 8.70 -26.87
C GLY A 177 6.00 7.48 -26.87
N LEU A 178 5.48 6.32 -27.30
CA LEU A 178 6.23 5.04 -27.31
C LEU A 178 7.39 5.01 -28.32
N ASP A 179 7.43 5.91 -29.28
CA ASP A 179 8.49 6.00 -30.30
C ASP A 179 9.69 6.84 -29.82
N SER A 180 9.65 7.33 -28.57
CA SER A 180 10.77 8.03 -27.95
C SER A 180 11.99 7.11 -27.79
N ILE A 181 13.17 7.68 -28.03
CA ILE A 181 14.45 6.98 -27.87
C ILE A 181 15.19 7.64 -26.70
N PRO A 182 15.49 6.92 -25.61
CA PRO A 182 16.24 7.48 -24.49
C PRO A 182 17.61 8.01 -24.93
N ASP A 183 18.06 9.14 -24.36
CA ASP A 183 19.39 9.70 -24.65
C ASP A 183 20.53 8.72 -24.38
N VAL A 184 20.30 7.83 -23.41
CA VAL A 184 21.21 6.74 -23.08
C VAL A 184 21.31 5.73 -24.24
N PHE A 185 20.21 5.42 -24.92
CA PHE A 185 20.24 4.56 -26.11
C PHE A 185 20.98 5.23 -27.26
N ILE A 186 20.76 6.53 -27.48
CA ILE A 186 21.52 7.31 -28.47
C ILE A 186 23.02 7.25 -28.14
N SER A 187 23.37 7.24 -26.86
CA SER A 187 24.76 7.08 -26.41
C SER A 187 25.30 5.68 -26.72
N ILE A 188 24.50 4.62 -26.54
CA ILE A 188 24.84 3.25 -26.97
C ILE A 188 25.14 3.20 -28.48
N GLN A 189 24.30 3.83 -29.30
CA GLN A 189 24.49 3.91 -30.75
C GLN A 189 25.80 4.64 -31.11
N LYS A 190 26.04 5.80 -30.49
CA LYS A 190 27.27 6.59 -30.71
C LYS A 190 28.55 5.83 -30.32
N MET A 191 28.46 4.88 -29.39
CA MET A 191 29.57 4.04 -28.93
C MET A 191 29.72 2.72 -29.70
N ASP A 192 28.96 2.52 -30.79
CA ASP A 192 28.97 1.30 -31.62
C ASP A 192 28.59 0.02 -30.85
N LEU A 193 27.67 0.12 -29.88
CA LEU A 193 27.23 -1.00 -29.03
C LEU A 193 25.77 -1.43 -29.28
N GLU A 194 25.10 -0.87 -30.28
CA GLU A 194 23.69 -1.19 -30.59
C GLU A 194 23.51 -2.65 -31.03
N GLU A 195 24.36 -3.15 -31.92
CA GLU A 195 24.32 -4.55 -32.37
C GLU A 195 24.48 -5.52 -31.19
N SER A 196 25.44 -5.25 -30.30
CA SER A 196 25.64 -6.02 -29.08
C SER A 196 24.43 -5.99 -28.15
N PHE A 197 23.73 -4.84 -28.03
CA PHE A 197 22.50 -4.75 -27.26
C PHE A 197 21.41 -5.67 -27.84
N TRP A 198 21.21 -5.67 -29.15
CA TRP A 198 20.19 -6.51 -29.79
C TRP A 198 20.54 -8.01 -29.76
N LEU A 199 21.84 -8.35 -29.86
CA LEU A 199 22.31 -9.72 -29.65
C LEU A 199 22.01 -10.21 -28.24
N LEU A 200 22.28 -9.39 -27.21
CA LEU A 200 21.93 -9.71 -25.83
C LEU A 200 20.41 -9.81 -25.62
N ALA A 201 19.60 -8.97 -26.28
CA ALA A 201 18.14 -9.08 -26.24
C ALA A 201 17.65 -10.40 -26.85
N LYS A 202 18.29 -10.88 -27.91
CA LYS A 202 18.03 -12.20 -28.48
C LYS A 202 18.47 -13.34 -27.56
N GLU A 203 19.66 -13.25 -26.97
CA GLU A 203 20.21 -14.29 -26.10
C GLU A 203 19.44 -14.42 -24.78
N VAL A 204 19.04 -13.29 -24.17
CA VAL A 204 18.42 -13.26 -22.83
C VAL A 204 16.91 -13.37 -22.88
N PHE A 205 16.27 -12.79 -23.89
CA PHE A 205 14.80 -12.74 -23.99
C PHE A 205 14.25 -13.44 -25.23
N GLY A 206 15.09 -14.03 -26.08
CA GLY A 206 14.64 -14.62 -27.34
C GLY A 206 14.11 -13.60 -28.35
N TYR A 207 14.35 -12.30 -28.13
CA TYR A 207 13.82 -11.24 -28.97
C TYR A 207 14.56 -11.16 -30.31
N HIS A 208 13.84 -11.36 -31.41
CA HIS A 208 14.38 -11.24 -32.76
C HIS A 208 13.39 -10.54 -33.69
N HIS A 209 13.85 -9.52 -34.43
CA HIS A 209 13.06 -8.78 -35.40
C HIS A 209 13.98 -8.26 -36.51
N GLU A 210 13.51 -8.18 -37.76
CA GLU A 210 14.32 -7.74 -38.90
C GLU A 210 14.78 -6.27 -38.76
N SER A 211 13.94 -5.44 -38.15
CA SER A 211 14.23 -4.03 -37.83
C SER A 211 13.91 -3.78 -36.36
N PRO A 212 14.80 -4.13 -35.43
CA PRO A 212 14.50 -4.07 -34.01
C PRO A 212 14.31 -2.62 -33.54
N THR A 213 13.27 -2.36 -32.75
CA THR A 213 13.03 -1.06 -32.11
C THR A 213 12.77 -1.25 -30.62
N LEU A 214 13.09 -0.23 -29.81
CA LEU A 214 12.83 -0.26 -28.37
C LEU A 214 11.32 -0.41 -28.07
N ARG A 215 10.46 0.25 -28.86
CA ARG A 215 9.00 0.13 -28.76
C ARG A 215 8.53 -1.31 -28.94
N HIS A 216 8.97 -1.98 -30.00
CA HIS A 216 8.58 -3.36 -30.25
C HIS A 216 9.10 -4.29 -29.16
N PHE A 217 10.36 -4.11 -28.76
CA PHE A 217 10.98 -4.91 -27.70
C PHE A 217 10.25 -4.79 -26.36
N ILE A 218 9.97 -3.56 -25.89
CA ILE A 218 9.25 -3.36 -24.62
C ILE A 218 7.82 -3.89 -24.69
N THR A 219 7.17 -3.78 -25.85
CA THR A 219 5.84 -4.37 -26.09
C THR A 219 5.90 -5.89 -25.92
N CYS A 220 6.92 -6.54 -26.48
CA CYS A 220 7.10 -7.99 -26.32
C CYS A 220 7.32 -8.39 -24.86
N LEU A 221 8.09 -7.62 -24.08
CA LEU A 221 8.29 -7.88 -22.65
C LEU A 221 6.98 -7.80 -21.85
N PHE A 222 6.19 -6.73 -22.04
CA PHE A 222 4.89 -6.58 -21.38
C PHE A 222 3.90 -7.67 -21.81
N VAL A 223 3.77 -7.97 -23.09
CA VAL A 223 2.82 -8.99 -23.55
C VAL A 223 3.24 -10.39 -23.07
N SER A 224 4.55 -10.68 -23.02
CA SER A 224 5.05 -11.94 -22.48
C SER A 224 4.83 -12.06 -20.97
N ASP A 225 5.02 -10.98 -20.21
CA ASP A 225 4.69 -10.95 -18.77
C ASP A 225 3.18 -11.21 -18.57
N LEU A 226 2.30 -10.56 -19.34
CA LEU A 226 0.85 -10.85 -19.28
C LEU A 226 0.55 -12.32 -19.62
N TYR A 227 1.19 -12.85 -20.65
CA TYR A 227 1.03 -14.26 -21.06
C TYR A 227 1.40 -15.24 -19.94
N THR A 228 2.34 -14.92 -19.05
CA THR A 228 2.65 -15.78 -17.91
C THR A 228 1.49 -15.97 -16.93
N PHE A 229 0.58 -14.98 -16.87
CA PHE A 229 -0.60 -14.99 -16.01
C PHE A 229 -1.80 -15.60 -16.71
N ILE A 230 -2.12 -15.16 -17.92
CA ILE A 230 -3.39 -15.52 -18.58
C ILE A 230 -3.25 -16.60 -19.67
N GLY A 231 -2.03 -16.98 -20.02
CA GLY A 231 -1.75 -18.08 -20.95
C GLY A 231 -2.55 -18.02 -22.25
N SER A 232 -3.25 -19.11 -22.56
CA SER A 232 -4.05 -19.23 -23.78
C SER A 232 -5.23 -18.27 -23.87
N SER A 233 -5.65 -17.64 -22.76
CA SER A 233 -6.71 -16.63 -22.73
C SER A 233 -6.27 -15.28 -23.32
N LEU A 234 -4.99 -15.12 -23.64
CA LEU A 234 -4.49 -13.97 -24.41
C LEU A 234 -5.10 -13.96 -25.83
N SER A 235 -5.50 -12.79 -26.33
CA SER A 235 -6.06 -12.65 -27.68
C SER A 235 -5.03 -12.92 -28.79
N ASP A 236 -5.45 -13.56 -29.88
CA ASP A 236 -4.60 -13.87 -31.04
C ASP A 236 -3.98 -12.61 -31.67
N ASN A 237 -4.67 -11.46 -31.60
CA ASN A 237 -4.17 -10.17 -32.11
C ASN A 237 -2.89 -9.69 -31.43
N VAL A 238 -2.69 -10.06 -30.16
CA VAL A 238 -1.52 -9.66 -29.37
C VAL A 238 -0.54 -10.82 -29.15
N LYS A 239 -0.92 -12.08 -29.42
CA LYS A 239 -0.03 -13.25 -29.30
C LYS A 239 1.25 -13.13 -30.12
N GLN A 240 1.23 -12.40 -31.23
CA GLN A 240 2.43 -12.14 -32.05
C GLN A 240 3.56 -11.43 -31.29
N PHE A 241 3.26 -10.75 -30.18
CA PHE A 241 4.26 -10.09 -29.34
C PHE A 241 4.79 -10.99 -28.21
N VAL A 242 4.28 -12.22 -28.05
CA VAL A 242 4.77 -13.16 -27.04
C VAL A 242 6.14 -13.69 -27.47
N LEU A 243 7.11 -13.61 -26.56
CA LEU A 243 8.47 -14.10 -26.78
C LEU A 243 8.50 -15.64 -26.84
N PRO A 244 9.48 -16.24 -27.54
CA PRO A 244 9.52 -17.69 -27.71
C PRO A 244 9.75 -18.47 -26.41
N GLY A 245 9.02 -19.59 -26.25
CA GLY A 245 9.36 -20.69 -25.33
C GLY A 245 9.79 -20.27 -23.90
N GLY A 246 10.97 -20.75 -23.48
CA GLY A 246 11.51 -20.54 -22.13
C GLY A 246 11.75 -19.08 -21.73
N PHE A 247 11.89 -18.17 -22.70
CA PHE A 247 12.22 -16.75 -22.47
C PHE A 247 11.08 -15.92 -21.91
N VAL A 248 9.84 -16.40 -22.03
CA VAL A 248 8.67 -15.76 -21.38
C VAL A 248 8.90 -15.64 -19.87
N ARG A 249 9.54 -16.65 -19.24
CA ARG A 249 9.88 -16.61 -17.81
C ARG A 249 10.93 -15.55 -17.50
N ASP A 250 11.95 -15.43 -18.35
CA ASP A 250 13.02 -14.43 -18.15
C ASP A 250 12.48 -13.00 -18.31
N ALA A 251 11.55 -12.77 -19.24
CA ALA A 251 10.80 -11.52 -19.34
C ALA A 251 10.01 -11.24 -18.06
N ALA A 252 9.24 -12.19 -17.55
CA ALA A 252 8.45 -12.00 -16.32
C ALA A 252 9.32 -11.70 -15.09
N VAL A 253 10.48 -12.36 -14.94
CA VAL A 253 11.44 -12.05 -13.86
C VAL A 253 11.99 -10.63 -14.01
N CYS A 254 12.32 -10.20 -15.23
CA CYS A 254 12.74 -8.82 -15.50
C CYS A 254 11.64 -7.80 -15.16
N MET A 255 10.39 -8.08 -15.53
CA MET A 255 9.26 -7.19 -15.24
C MET A 255 8.91 -7.14 -13.75
N SER A 256 9.03 -8.27 -13.04
CA SER A 256 8.89 -8.36 -11.59
C SER A 256 9.94 -7.51 -10.86
N GLY A 257 11.22 -7.63 -11.22
CA GLY A 257 12.29 -6.81 -10.64
C GLY A 257 12.06 -5.30 -10.84
N TRP A 258 11.52 -4.91 -11.99
CA TRP A 258 11.18 -3.51 -12.27
C TRP A 258 10.03 -3.02 -11.35
N ARG A 259 8.96 -3.80 -11.21
CA ARG A 259 7.83 -3.47 -10.33
C ARG A 259 8.23 -3.35 -8.86
N ASP A 260 9.23 -4.12 -8.42
CA ASP A 260 9.73 -4.08 -7.05
C ASP A 260 10.65 -2.90 -6.75
N SER A 261 11.18 -2.24 -7.79
CA SER A 261 12.03 -1.06 -7.65
C SER A 261 11.22 0.21 -7.45
N VAL A 262 11.27 0.79 -6.25
CA VAL A 262 10.61 2.08 -5.94
C VAL A 262 11.09 3.19 -6.86
N ARG A 263 12.39 3.20 -7.18
CA ARG A 263 13.02 4.18 -8.08
C ARG A 263 12.43 4.12 -9.49
N MET A 264 12.08 2.93 -9.97
CA MET A 264 11.76 2.70 -11.38
C MET A 264 10.26 2.47 -11.64
N ALA A 265 9.47 2.30 -10.58
CA ALA A 265 8.04 2.06 -10.61
C ALA A 265 7.27 3.10 -11.45
N GLY A 266 7.64 4.39 -11.38
CA GLY A 266 6.96 5.45 -12.13
C GLY A 266 7.03 5.26 -13.65
N THR A 267 8.19 4.85 -14.17
CA THR A 267 8.35 4.59 -15.61
C THR A 267 7.60 3.33 -16.04
N TYR A 268 7.62 2.28 -15.20
CA TYR A 268 6.82 1.08 -15.43
C TYR A 268 5.32 1.42 -15.56
N ASP A 269 4.81 2.25 -14.64
CA ASP A 269 3.41 2.66 -14.59
C ASP A 269 2.95 3.29 -15.92
N ARG A 270 3.71 4.27 -16.41
CA ARG A 270 3.42 5.01 -17.64
C ARG A 270 3.53 4.12 -18.87
N LEU A 271 4.60 3.32 -18.98
CA LEU A 271 4.79 2.41 -20.12
C LEU A 271 3.68 1.35 -20.18
N SER A 272 3.29 0.79 -19.03
CA SER A 272 2.14 -0.11 -18.91
C SER A 272 0.88 0.52 -19.51
N GLN A 273 0.55 1.76 -19.10
CA GLN A 273 -0.64 2.45 -19.57
C GLN A 273 -0.59 2.73 -21.09
N MET A 274 0.54 3.22 -21.59
CA MET A 274 0.70 3.55 -23.01
C MET A 274 0.63 2.31 -23.91
N ILE A 275 1.27 1.22 -23.50
CA ILE A 275 1.23 -0.06 -24.23
C ILE A 275 -0.18 -0.65 -24.18
N ALA A 276 -0.83 -0.62 -23.01
CA ALA A 276 -2.22 -1.08 -22.88
C ALA A 276 -3.17 -0.33 -23.82
N GLN A 277 -3.01 0.99 -23.92
CA GLN A 277 -3.79 1.83 -24.83
C GLN A 277 -3.47 1.55 -26.29
N ALA A 278 -2.18 1.47 -26.66
CA ALA A 278 -1.75 1.23 -28.04
C ALA A 278 -2.21 -0.13 -28.58
N LEU A 279 -2.25 -1.15 -27.73
CA LEU A 279 -2.72 -2.50 -28.09
C LEU A 279 -4.22 -2.69 -27.90
N GLY A 280 -4.93 -1.77 -27.23
CA GLY A 280 -6.34 -1.94 -26.88
C GLY A 280 -6.57 -3.09 -25.88
N ILE A 281 -5.63 -3.32 -24.96
CA ILE A 281 -5.62 -4.48 -24.04
C ILE A 281 -6.95 -4.65 -23.29
N ASN A 282 -7.56 -3.55 -22.86
CA ASN A 282 -8.81 -3.54 -22.10
C ASN A 282 -9.93 -4.37 -22.77
N SER A 283 -10.05 -4.30 -24.10
CA SER A 283 -11.05 -5.04 -24.87
C SER A 283 -10.86 -6.56 -24.82
N TYR A 284 -9.63 -7.02 -24.64
CA TYR A 284 -9.30 -8.44 -24.56
C TYR A 284 -9.43 -8.97 -23.13
N ILE A 285 -8.84 -8.26 -22.16
CA ILE A 285 -8.85 -8.72 -20.76
C ILE A 285 -10.26 -8.68 -20.14
N SER A 286 -11.17 -7.86 -20.65
CA SER A 286 -12.57 -7.82 -20.20
C SER A 286 -13.34 -9.12 -20.44
N ASN A 287 -12.87 -9.99 -21.34
CA ASN A 287 -13.47 -11.29 -21.62
C ASN A 287 -12.78 -12.45 -20.87
N VAL A 288 -11.75 -12.16 -20.08
CA VAL A 288 -11.03 -13.16 -19.28
C VAL A 288 -11.70 -13.25 -17.91
N ASP A 289 -11.89 -14.47 -17.41
CA ASP A 289 -12.50 -14.71 -16.12
C ASP A 289 -11.64 -14.18 -14.95
N LEU A 290 -12.30 -13.88 -13.82
CA LEU A 290 -11.63 -13.33 -12.64
C LEU A 290 -10.60 -14.28 -12.03
N GLU A 291 -10.82 -15.59 -12.09
CA GLU A 291 -9.88 -16.59 -11.56
C GLU A 291 -8.55 -16.56 -12.31
N THR A 292 -8.59 -16.39 -13.62
CA THR A 292 -7.40 -16.24 -14.45
C THR A 292 -6.70 -14.89 -14.23
N LEU A 293 -7.46 -13.82 -13.97
CA LEU A 293 -6.92 -12.47 -13.76
C LEU A 293 -6.40 -12.19 -12.34
N LYS A 294 -6.78 -12.99 -11.35
CA LYS A 294 -6.52 -12.71 -9.92
C LYS A 294 -5.06 -12.44 -9.57
N ASP A 295 -4.13 -13.08 -10.29
CA ASP A 295 -2.68 -12.92 -10.08
C ASP A 295 -2.02 -11.96 -11.07
N ALA A 296 -2.72 -11.53 -12.11
CA ALA A 296 -2.16 -10.72 -13.18
C ALA A 296 -1.88 -9.28 -12.71
N VAL A 297 -0.66 -8.80 -12.92
CA VAL A 297 -0.18 -7.48 -12.47
C VAL A 297 0.51 -6.67 -13.56
N THR A 298 0.48 -7.15 -14.80
CA THR A 298 1.22 -6.54 -15.91
C THR A 298 0.71 -5.14 -16.24
N PHE A 299 -0.60 -5.00 -16.42
CA PHE A 299 -1.26 -3.76 -16.85
C PHE A 299 -2.19 -3.21 -15.78
N PHE A 300 -2.22 -1.88 -15.68
CA PHE A 300 -3.13 -1.17 -14.79
C PHE A 300 -4.62 -1.44 -15.08
N ASP A 301 -5.01 -1.58 -16.34
CA ASP A 301 -6.39 -1.87 -16.76
C ASP A 301 -6.96 -3.16 -16.16
N ILE A 302 -6.11 -4.08 -15.70
CA ILE A 302 -6.53 -5.32 -15.02
C ILE A 302 -7.29 -4.98 -13.73
N GLU A 303 -6.90 -3.95 -12.99
CA GLU A 303 -7.62 -3.57 -11.77
C GLU A 303 -9.04 -3.08 -12.06
N LYS A 304 -9.24 -2.39 -13.19
CA LYS A 304 -10.57 -1.94 -13.61
C LYS A 304 -11.48 -3.12 -13.90
N VAL A 305 -10.97 -4.10 -14.65
CA VAL A 305 -11.71 -5.31 -15.00
C VAL A 305 -11.98 -6.15 -13.75
N CYS A 306 -10.99 -6.33 -12.88
CA CYS A 306 -11.15 -7.09 -11.63
C CYS A 306 -12.19 -6.45 -10.70
N ALA A 307 -12.08 -5.14 -10.45
CA ALA A 307 -13.05 -4.44 -9.60
C ALA A 307 -14.45 -4.40 -10.21
N GLY A 308 -14.57 -4.16 -11.51
CA GLY A 308 -15.84 -4.15 -12.23
C GLY A 308 -16.51 -5.52 -12.28
N GLY A 309 -15.71 -6.57 -12.55
CA GLY A 309 -16.18 -7.95 -12.54
C GLY A 309 -16.58 -8.42 -11.14
N MET A 310 -15.82 -8.04 -10.10
CA MET A 310 -16.20 -8.38 -8.71
C MET A 310 -17.48 -7.66 -8.26
N LYS A 311 -17.65 -6.39 -8.66
CA LYS A 311 -18.93 -5.66 -8.48
C LYS A 311 -20.08 -6.44 -9.13
N GLN A 312 -19.91 -6.89 -10.37
CA GLN A 312 -20.93 -7.64 -11.10
C GLN A 312 -21.22 -9.00 -10.45
N TYR A 313 -20.18 -9.71 -10.03
CA TYR A 313 -20.30 -10.96 -9.29
C TYR A 313 -21.16 -10.79 -8.01
N ILE A 314 -20.91 -9.73 -7.23
CA ILE A 314 -21.70 -9.43 -6.03
C ILE A 314 -23.18 -9.20 -6.35
N LEU A 315 -23.46 -8.42 -7.41
CA LEU A 315 -24.83 -8.12 -7.83
C LEU A 315 -25.57 -9.37 -8.34
N GLU A 316 -24.91 -10.20 -9.16
CA GLU A 316 -25.52 -11.41 -9.74
C GLU A 316 -25.74 -12.52 -8.72
N HIS A 317 -24.87 -12.61 -7.71
CA HIS A 317 -24.89 -13.66 -6.70
C HIS A 317 -25.46 -13.16 -5.36
N GLU A 318 -26.27 -12.11 -5.33
CA GLU A 318 -26.78 -11.51 -4.08
C GLU A 318 -27.44 -12.52 -3.12
N ASN A 319 -28.03 -13.61 -3.61
CA ASN A 319 -28.67 -14.65 -2.78
C ASN A 319 -27.73 -15.81 -2.39
N THR A 320 -26.62 -15.99 -3.11
CA THR A 320 -25.69 -17.14 -2.95
C THR A 320 -24.24 -16.72 -2.78
N LEU A 321 -23.96 -15.42 -2.63
CA LEU A 321 -22.64 -14.81 -2.49
C LEU A 321 -21.81 -15.55 -1.46
N ASP A 322 -20.62 -15.94 -1.88
CA ASP A 322 -19.55 -16.38 -1.02
C ASP A 322 -18.76 -15.13 -0.60
N LYS A 323 -18.95 -14.69 0.66
CA LYS A 323 -18.20 -13.52 1.17
C LYS A 323 -16.70 -13.79 1.27
N ASP A 324 -16.30 -15.03 1.56
CA ASP A 324 -14.91 -15.36 1.80
C ASP A 324 -14.16 -15.31 0.47
N TYR A 325 -14.77 -15.76 -0.62
CA TYR A 325 -14.29 -15.55 -1.98
C TYR A 325 -14.07 -14.06 -2.31
N VAL A 326 -15.06 -13.19 -2.07
CA VAL A 326 -14.94 -11.75 -2.33
C VAL A 326 -13.81 -11.14 -1.51
N CYS A 327 -13.74 -11.47 -0.23
CA CYS A 327 -12.71 -11.00 0.69
C CYS A 327 -11.32 -11.44 0.24
N GLU A 328 -11.11 -12.72 -0.05
CA GLU A 328 -9.84 -13.27 -0.50
C GLU A 328 -9.38 -12.65 -1.82
N PHE A 329 -10.29 -12.50 -2.78
CA PHE A 329 -9.98 -11.86 -4.05
C PHE A 329 -9.59 -10.39 -3.85
N CYS A 330 -10.41 -9.61 -3.16
CA CYS A 330 -10.18 -8.17 -2.93
C CYS A 330 -8.88 -7.92 -2.16
N ARG A 331 -8.65 -8.65 -1.06
CA ARG A 331 -7.41 -8.59 -0.26
C ARG A 331 -6.22 -9.07 -1.09
N GLY A 332 -6.40 -10.12 -1.89
CA GLY A 332 -5.42 -10.60 -2.87
C GLY A 332 -4.96 -9.49 -3.80
N ARG A 333 -5.89 -8.79 -4.46
CA ARG A 333 -5.61 -7.64 -5.33
C ARG A 333 -4.93 -6.49 -4.60
N GLN A 334 -5.42 -6.10 -3.43
CA GLN A 334 -4.83 -5.05 -2.59
C GLN A 334 -3.37 -5.31 -2.19
N ASN A 335 -2.92 -6.57 -2.20
CA ASN A 335 -1.54 -6.95 -1.94
C ASN A 335 -0.64 -6.91 -3.19
N LYS A 336 -1.23 -6.79 -4.39
CA LYS A 336 -0.54 -6.72 -5.67
C LYS A 336 -0.14 -5.27 -6.04
N TYR A 337 0.69 -5.16 -7.07
CA TYR A 337 1.39 -3.94 -7.47
C TYR A 337 0.51 -2.67 -7.64
N TRP A 338 -0.68 -2.79 -8.21
CA TRP A 338 -1.50 -1.62 -8.58
C TRP A 338 -2.45 -1.14 -7.49
N ALA A 339 -2.96 -2.02 -6.63
CA ALA A 339 -3.87 -1.66 -5.55
C ALA A 339 -3.18 -1.53 -4.17
N LYS A 340 -1.91 -1.92 -4.06
CA LYS A 340 -1.12 -1.77 -2.83
C LYS A 340 -0.81 -0.30 -2.52
N LYS A 341 -1.11 0.12 -1.29
CA LYS A 341 -0.67 1.42 -0.75
C LYS A 341 0.86 1.46 -0.66
N ARG A 342 1.48 2.42 -1.34
CA ARG A 342 2.93 2.64 -1.28
C ARG A 342 3.27 4.12 -1.49
N PRO A 343 4.38 4.62 -0.90
CA PRO A 343 4.88 5.95 -1.22
C PRO A 343 5.37 6.00 -2.68
N GLY A 344 4.88 6.94 -3.48
CA GLY A 344 5.40 7.24 -4.83
C GLY A 344 4.41 7.03 -5.99
N SER A 345 4.63 7.83 -7.05
CA SER A 345 3.80 8.02 -8.26
C SER A 345 2.33 8.35 -7.99
N ASN A 346 2.00 9.65 -8.05
CA ASN A 346 0.62 10.16 -7.93
C ASN A 346 -0.25 9.93 -9.18
N GLU A 347 0.34 9.39 -10.26
CA GLU A 347 -0.36 9.21 -11.55
C GLU A 347 -1.30 8.01 -11.53
N ILE A 348 -0.94 7.00 -10.75
CA ILE A 348 -1.76 5.81 -10.57
C ILE A 348 -2.49 5.95 -9.22
N PRO A 349 -3.83 5.97 -9.22
CA PRO A 349 -4.63 6.20 -8.02
C PRO A 349 -4.80 4.91 -7.19
N ARG A 350 -3.68 4.41 -6.65
CA ARG A 350 -3.62 3.15 -5.88
C ARG A 350 -4.57 3.16 -4.68
N ASP A 351 -4.62 4.28 -3.96
CA ASP A 351 -5.53 4.46 -2.81
C ASP A 351 -7.01 4.40 -3.22
N ALA A 352 -7.34 4.80 -4.46
CA ALA A 352 -8.70 4.71 -4.97
C ALA A 352 -9.08 3.25 -5.18
N PHE A 353 -8.22 2.44 -5.81
CA PHE A 353 -8.47 1.00 -5.96
C PHE A 353 -8.51 0.27 -4.64
N TRP A 354 -7.60 0.61 -3.71
CA TRP A 354 -7.67 0.08 -2.36
C TRP A 354 -9.07 0.32 -1.77
N SER A 355 -9.57 1.55 -1.85
CA SER A 355 -10.91 1.89 -1.36
C SER A 355 -12.02 1.20 -2.14
N VAL A 356 -11.93 1.05 -3.45
CA VAL A 356 -12.91 0.26 -4.24
C VAL A 356 -13.01 -1.17 -3.69
N TYR A 357 -11.88 -1.82 -3.41
CA TYR A 357 -11.86 -3.17 -2.85
C TYR A 357 -12.38 -3.22 -1.40
N GLU A 358 -12.12 -2.22 -0.55
CA GLU A 358 -12.74 -2.14 0.78
C GLU A 358 -14.27 -2.00 0.70
N ALA A 359 -14.76 -1.19 -0.24
CA ALA A 359 -16.20 -1.04 -0.45
C ALA A 359 -16.84 -2.35 -0.94
N LEU A 360 -16.19 -3.08 -1.85
CA LEU A 360 -16.67 -4.41 -2.29
C LEU A 360 -16.75 -5.41 -1.13
N ILE A 361 -15.75 -5.42 -0.24
CA ILE A 361 -15.75 -6.24 0.97
C ILE A 361 -16.92 -5.84 1.89
N ALA A 362 -17.08 -4.55 2.19
CA ALA A 362 -18.16 -4.06 3.05
C ALA A 362 -19.55 -4.40 2.48
N ALA A 363 -19.73 -4.31 1.15
CA ALA A 363 -20.97 -4.70 0.49
C ALA A 363 -21.24 -6.21 0.61
N ALA A 364 -20.23 -7.05 0.37
CA ALA A 364 -20.37 -8.50 0.49
C ALA A 364 -20.71 -8.93 1.93
N GLU A 365 -20.04 -8.35 2.93
CA GLU A 365 -20.33 -8.57 4.34
C GLU A 365 -21.75 -8.11 4.70
N PHE A 366 -22.21 -6.96 4.19
CA PHE A 366 -23.57 -6.47 4.41
C PHE A 366 -24.62 -7.45 3.85
N ILE A 367 -24.43 -7.89 2.60
CA ILE A 367 -25.35 -8.79 1.89
C ILE A 367 -25.41 -10.15 2.59
N VAL A 368 -24.28 -10.70 3.01
CA VAL A 368 -24.27 -11.99 3.73
C VAL A 368 -24.87 -11.85 5.13
N LEU A 369 -24.57 -10.78 5.87
CA LEU A 369 -25.18 -10.52 7.17
C LEU A 369 -26.71 -10.40 7.05
N LYS A 370 -27.22 -9.77 6.00
CA LYS A 370 -28.66 -9.69 5.71
C LYS A 370 -29.33 -11.07 5.62
N ARG A 371 -28.64 -12.09 5.10
CA ARG A 371 -29.20 -13.45 4.97
C ARG A 371 -29.39 -14.15 6.30
N GLU A 372 -28.71 -13.70 7.36
CA GLU A 372 -28.91 -14.22 8.72
C GLU A 372 -30.27 -13.78 9.31
N TYR A 373 -30.97 -12.82 8.66
CA TYR A 373 -32.26 -12.28 9.09
C TYR A 373 -33.40 -12.51 8.07
N PRO A 374 -33.69 -13.76 7.66
CA PRO A 374 -34.69 -14.04 6.62
C PRO A 374 -36.14 -13.72 7.03
N LYS A 375 -36.41 -13.52 8.33
CA LYS A 375 -37.73 -13.17 8.88
C LYS A 375 -37.84 -11.69 9.30
N GLY A 376 -36.85 -10.88 8.94
CA GLY A 376 -36.72 -9.50 9.42
C GLY A 376 -36.37 -9.43 10.91
N PHE A 377 -36.66 -8.29 11.53
CA PHE A 377 -36.24 -7.97 12.90
C PHE A 377 -37.37 -8.19 13.91
N LYS A 378 -37.65 -9.45 14.28
CA LYS A 378 -38.71 -9.78 15.24
C LYS A 378 -38.13 -10.25 16.56
N TYR A 379 -38.19 -9.38 17.56
CA TYR A 379 -37.81 -9.71 18.94
C TYR A 379 -38.99 -9.53 19.91
N ASP A 380 -38.98 -10.28 21.01
CA ASP A 380 -40.12 -10.37 21.92
C ASP A 380 -40.35 -9.09 22.74
N GLY A 381 -39.27 -8.42 23.15
CA GLY A 381 -39.29 -7.23 23.98
C GLY A 381 -38.19 -6.24 23.69
N VAL A 382 -38.27 -5.08 24.36
CA VAL A 382 -37.36 -3.94 24.19
C VAL A 382 -35.91 -4.32 24.54
N LYS A 383 -35.73 -5.17 25.56
CA LYS A 383 -34.40 -5.61 25.97
C LYS A 383 -33.70 -6.42 24.88
N GLU A 384 -34.42 -7.32 24.24
CA GLU A 384 -33.91 -8.17 23.17
C GLU A 384 -33.49 -7.35 21.94
N TYR A 385 -34.24 -6.29 21.58
CA TYR A 385 -33.82 -5.35 20.53
C TYR A 385 -32.53 -4.61 20.88
N LEU A 386 -32.40 -4.11 22.11
CA LEU A 386 -31.20 -3.37 22.52
C LEU A 386 -29.98 -4.27 22.58
N GLU A 387 -30.11 -5.50 23.10
CA GLU A 387 -29.02 -6.49 23.06
C GLU A 387 -28.68 -6.88 21.64
N ALA A 388 -29.67 -7.16 20.78
CA ALA A 388 -29.44 -7.47 19.38
C ALA A 388 -28.74 -6.31 18.63
N TYR A 389 -29.12 -5.07 18.91
CA TYR A 389 -28.45 -3.92 18.33
C TYR A 389 -27.02 -3.78 18.81
N LYS A 390 -26.77 -4.00 20.10
CA LYS A 390 -25.45 -3.95 20.73
C LYS A 390 -24.49 -5.05 20.23
N THR A 391 -25.00 -6.24 19.88
CA THR A 391 -24.18 -7.38 19.45
C THR A 391 -24.05 -7.49 17.93
N ASP A 392 -25.14 -7.25 17.19
CA ASP A 392 -25.22 -7.63 15.78
C ASP A 392 -25.79 -6.54 14.87
N LEU A 393 -26.92 -5.90 15.19
CA LEU A 393 -27.59 -5.00 14.24
C LEU A 393 -26.79 -3.73 13.95
N TYR A 394 -25.96 -3.24 14.90
CA TYR A 394 -25.06 -2.11 14.65
C TYR A 394 -24.08 -2.38 13.50
N LYS A 395 -23.80 -3.65 13.17
CA LYS A 395 -22.91 -4.03 12.07
C LYS A 395 -23.47 -3.58 10.72
N PHE A 396 -24.79 -3.54 10.53
CA PHE A 396 -25.38 -2.99 9.30
C PHE A 396 -25.06 -1.50 9.16
N ASP A 397 -25.21 -0.71 10.24
CA ASP A 397 -24.86 0.71 10.26
C ASP A 397 -23.36 0.94 9.99
N ARG A 398 -22.49 0.08 10.54
CA ARG A 398 -21.04 0.08 10.30
C ARG A 398 -20.69 -0.23 8.85
N LEU A 399 -21.22 -1.32 8.32
CA LEU A 399 -20.92 -1.80 6.96
C LEU A 399 -21.44 -0.83 5.90
N TYR A 400 -22.64 -0.27 6.11
CA TYR A 400 -23.17 0.78 5.24
C TYR A 400 -22.30 2.04 5.29
N ARG A 401 -21.84 2.48 6.47
CA ARG A 401 -20.89 3.59 6.59
C ARG A 401 -19.57 3.27 5.88
N PHE A 402 -18.96 2.11 6.13
CA PHE A 402 -17.69 1.69 5.53
C PHE A 402 -17.77 1.66 4.00
N PHE A 403 -18.85 1.06 3.46
CA PHE A 403 -19.10 1.06 2.03
C PHE A 403 -19.10 2.50 1.47
N ASN A 404 -19.83 3.42 2.11
CA ASN A 404 -19.95 4.80 1.63
C ASN A 404 -18.68 5.64 1.83
N GLU A 405 -17.95 5.47 2.93
CA GLU A 405 -16.64 6.12 3.14
C GLU A 405 -15.68 5.77 2.00
N HIS A 406 -15.58 4.49 1.69
CA HIS A 406 -14.64 3.99 0.69
C HIS A 406 -15.10 4.24 -0.75
N ALA A 407 -16.37 4.04 -1.06
CA ALA A 407 -16.93 4.38 -2.36
C ALA A 407 -16.84 5.89 -2.63
N GLY A 408 -17.17 6.73 -1.65
CA GLY A 408 -17.06 8.19 -1.77
C GLY A 408 -15.61 8.66 -1.96
N PHE A 409 -14.64 8.03 -1.27
CA PHE A 409 -13.22 8.30 -1.50
C PHE A 409 -12.79 7.95 -2.93
N ALA A 410 -13.21 6.78 -3.43
CA ALA A 410 -12.91 6.36 -4.80
C ALA A 410 -13.55 7.29 -5.84
N ASP A 411 -14.82 7.67 -5.66
CA ASP A 411 -15.55 8.62 -6.50
C ASP A 411 -14.82 9.97 -6.59
N ALA A 412 -14.37 10.51 -5.46
CA ALA A 412 -13.62 11.77 -5.39
C ALA A 412 -12.26 11.72 -6.12
N LYS A 413 -11.73 10.53 -6.37
CA LYS A 413 -10.51 10.29 -7.15
C LYS A 413 -10.81 9.96 -8.62
N GLY A 414 -12.06 10.05 -9.07
CA GLY A 414 -12.50 9.77 -10.43
C GLY A 414 -12.86 8.31 -10.72
N TRP A 415 -13.08 7.48 -9.68
CA TRP A 415 -13.29 6.04 -9.79
C TRP A 415 -14.71 5.60 -9.42
N GLY A 416 -15.70 6.14 -10.14
CA GLY A 416 -17.12 5.84 -9.96
C GLY A 416 -17.59 4.47 -10.45
N ILE A 417 -16.77 3.43 -10.31
CA ILE A 417 -17.06 2.07 -10.80
C ILE A 417 -18.18 1.38 -10.01
N LEU A 418 -18.44 1.82 -8.77
CA LEU A 418 -19.36 1.16 -7.83
C LEU A 418 -20.80 1.71 -7.84
N LYS A 419 -21.16 2.58 -8.79
CA LYS A 419 -22.46 3.28 -8.79
C LYS A 419 -23.68 2.35 -8.63
N GLU A 420 -23.77 1.30 -9.44
CA GLU A 420 -24.89 0.35 -9.38
C GLU A 420 -24.96 -0.41 -8.05
N LEU A 421 -23.79 -0.81 -7.52
CA LEU A 421 -23.72 -1.49 -6.23
C LEU A 421 -24.08 -0.53 -5.08
N LYS A 422 -23.70 0.74 -5.18
CA LYS A 422 -24.09 1.79 -4.23
C LYS A 422 -25.60 1.97 -4.18
N ASP A 423 -26.26 2.04 -5.34
CA ASP A 423 -27.72 2.15 -5.42
C ASP A 423 -28.39 0.92 -4.78
N ARG A 424 -27.83 -0.28 -4.99
CA ARG A 424 -28.37 -1.52 -4.40
C ARG A 424 -28.16 -1.61 -2.88
N ILE A 425 -27.00 -1.23 -2.37
CA ILE A 425 -26.72 -1.19 -0.92
C ILE A 425 -27.58 -0.13 -0.23
N GLU A 426 -27.77 1.03 -0.87
CA GLU A 426 -28.68 2.09 -0.39
C GLU A 426 -30.11 1.57 -0.24
N ASP A 427 -30.64 0.90 -1.26
CA ASP A 427 -31.99 0.33 -1.25
C ASP A 427 -32.17 -0.70 -0.12
N MET A 428 -31.21 -1.61 0.07
CA MET A 428 -31.26 -2.57 1.18
C MET A 428 -31.18 -1.88 2.54
N TYR A 429 -30.31 -0.89 2.69
CA TYR A 429 -30.15 -0.20 3.97
C TYR A 429 -31.40 0.61 4.33
N GLN A 430 -31.97 1.34 3.37
CA GLN A 430 -33.14 2.17 3.62
C GLN A 430 -34.40 1.33 3.79
N HIS A 431 -34.75 0.53 2.79
CA HIS A 431 -36.08 -0.08 2.69
C HIS A 431 -36.22 -1.42 3.39
N TRP A 432 -35.12 -2.15 3.55
CA TRP A 432 -35.13 -3.40 4.31
C TRP A 432 -34.62 -3.21 5.73
N PHE A 433 -33.44 -2.61 5.93
CA PHE A 433 -32.87 -2.48 7.27
C PHE A 433 -33.56 -1.40 8.10
N LEU A 434 -33.51 -0.12 7.70
CA LEU A 434 -34.04 0.97 8.50
C LEU A 434 -35.57 0.91 8.65
N ASP A 435 -36.30 0.77 7.55
CA ASP A 435 -37.77 0.79 7.57
C ASP A 435 -38.35 -0.39 8.39
N GLU A 436 -37.90 -1.63 8.16
CA GLU A 436 -38.41 -2.78 8.90
C GLU A 436 -37.97 -2.76 10.38
N LEU A 437 -36.71 -2.39 10.65
CA LEU A 437 -36.20 -2.33 12.04
C LEU A 437 -36.95 -1.26 12.83
N ALA A 438 -37.16 -0.07 12.26
CA ALA A 438 -37.88 1.01 12.93
C ALA A 438 -39.30 0.61 13.28
N LEU A 439 -40.06 0.06 12.32
CA LEU A 439 -41.44 -0.38 12.57
C LEU A 439 -41.52 -1.50 13.61
N ALA A 440 -40.59 -2.45 13.59
CA ALA A 440 -40.59 -3.58 14.52
C ALA A 440 -40.18 -3.15 15.95
N TRP A 441 -39.18 -2.29 16.07
CA TRP A 441 -38.75 -1.68 17.33
C TRP A 441 -39.86 -0.83 17.96
N GLU A 442 -40.46 0.07 17.17
CA GLU A 442 -41.51 0.97 17.63
C GLU A 442 -42.78 0.23 18.08
N GLY A 443 -43.06 -0.95 17.51
CA GLY A 443 -44.15 -1.80 17.95
C GLY A 443 -43.97 -2.39 19.35
N LYS A 444 -42.75 -2.33 19.92
CA LYS A 444 -42.43 -2.84 21.25
C LYS A 444 -41.98 -1.78 22.24
N ALA A 445 -41.41 -0.68 21.74
CA ALA A 445 -40.96 0.44 22.55
C ALA A 445 -42.13 1.06 23.34
N ASP A 446 -41.97 1.19 24.66
CA ASP A 446 -42.95 1.85 25.53
C ASP A 446 -42.41 3.20 26.02
N LEU A 447 -42.83 4.28 25.36
CA LEU A 447 -42.45 5.63 25.78
C LEU A 447 -43.04 6.03 27.14
N LYS A 448 -44.03 5.31 27.68
CA LYS A 448 -44.56 5.57 29.04
C LYS A 448 -43.64 5.03 30.12
N SER A 449 -42.78 4.08 29.78
CA SER A 449 -41.83 3.44 30.69
C SER A 449 -40.49 3.22 29.99
N TRP A 450 -39.74 4.30 29.78
CA TRP A 450 -38.47 4.28 29.04
C TRP A 450 -37.29 3.79 29.89
N LYS A 451 -37.38 2.55 30.37
CA LYS A 451 -36.36 1.90 31.19
C LYS A 451 -36.22 0.45 30.79
N VAL A 452 -34.99 -0.04 30.72
CA VAL A 452 -34.69 -1.43 30.36
C VAL A 452 -33.73 -2.03 31.36
N GLY A 453 -34.12 -3.17 31.95
CA GLY A 453 -33.34 -3.85 32.96
C GLY A 453 -31.97 -4.30 32.43
N GLY A 454 -30.90 -3.81 33.04
CA GLY A 454 -29.51 -4.11 32.67
C GLY A 454 -28.85 -3.10 31.74
N ILE A 455 -29.59 -2.09 31.26
CA ILE A 455 -29.08 -1.02 30.41
C ILE A 455 -29.28 0.29 31.14
N SER A 456 -28.20 1.05 31.35
CA SER A 456 -28.27 2.36 31.99
C SER A 456 -28.97 3.36 31.07
N ASN A 457 -29.90 4.13 31.64
CA ASN A 457 -30.42 5.31 30.95
C ASN A 457 -29.35 6.40 30.88
N GLN A 458 -29.41 7.22 29.84
CA GLN A 458 -28.47 8.31 29.62
C GLN A 458 -28.48 9.36 30.76
N TYR A 459 -29.65 9.62 31.36
CA TYR A 459 -29.75 10.49 32.54
C TYR A 459 -29.11 9.91 33.80
N ASP A 460 -28.75 8.63 33.84
CA ASP A 460 -27.99 8.04 34.94
C ASP A 460 -26.47 8.03 34.67
N PHE A 461 -26.01 8.61 33.54
CA PHE A 461 -24.63 8.51 33.07
C PHE A 461 -23.63 8.93 34.13
N TYR A 462 -23.73 10.17 34.64
CA TYR A 462 -22.76 10.73 35.58
C TYR A 462 -22.55 9.83 36.81
N GLY A 463 -23.66 9.41 37.43
CA GLY A 463 -23.65 8.57 38.63
C GLY A 463 -23.12 7.16 38.37
N SER A 464 -23.53 6.56 37.24
CA SER A 464 -23.23 5.16 36.91
C SER A 464 -21.79 4.95 36.44
N PHE A 465 -21.21 5.93 35.75
CA PHE A 465 -19.91 5.79 35.09
C PHE A 465 -18.82 6.68 35.70
N PRO A 466 -18.67 7.98 35.35
CA PRO A 466 -17.52 8.77 35.77
C PRO A 466 -17.45 8.95 37.29
N HIS A 467 -18.58 9.22 37.96
CA HIS A 467 -18.60 9.40 39.41
C HIS A 467 -18.19 8.12 40.16
N LYS A 468 -18.77 6.99 39.77
CA LYS A 468 -18.47 5.67 40.35
C LYS A 468 -17.00 5.30 40.22
N LYS A 469 -16.35 5.60 39.08
CA LYS A 469 -14.93 5.28 38.86
C LYS A 469 -13.96 6.29 39.46
N ALA A 470 -14.33 7.56 39.56
CA ALA A 470 -13.53 8.56 40.27
C ALA A 470 -13.34 8.15 41.75
N GLY A 471 -14.41 7.62 42.36
CA GLY A 471 -14.43 7.13 43.74
C GLY A 471 -14.01 8.18 44.78
N ASN A 472 -13.84 7.74 46.04
CA ASN A 472 -13.46 8.65 47.15
C ASN A 472 -12.00 9.13 47.10
N LYS A 473 -11.20 8.69 46.11
CA LYS A 473 -9.76 8.98 46.00
C LYS A 473 -9.44 10.19 45.11
N ASN A 474 -10.46 10.93 44.62
CA ASN A 474 -10.30 12.11 43.76
C ASN A 474 -9.43 11.86 42.50
N ALA A 475 -9.56 10.69 41.87
CA ALA A 475 -8.86 10.47 40.61
C ALA A 475 -9.48 11.35 39.51
N ALA A 476 -8.65 12.05 38.72
CA ALA A 476 -9.12 12.80 37.57
C ALA A 476 -9.71 11.85 36.53
N VAL A 477 -10.97 12.09 36.16
CA VAL A 477 -11.71 11.38 35.11
C VAL A 477 -11.99 12.35 33.98
N TYR A 478 -11.70 11.91 32.77
CA TYR A 478 -11.97 12.66 31.55
C TYR A 478 -13.21 12.08 30.89
N VAL A 479 -14.10 12.94 30.40
CA VAL A 479 -15.32 12.57 29.69
C VAL A 479 -15.34 13.32 28.37
N ILE A 480 -15.21 12.59 27.26
CA ILE A 480 -15.33 13.13 25.91
C ILE A 480 -16.78 12.91 25.48
N ILE A 481 -17.51 13.99 25.24
CA ILE A 481 -18.87 13.95 24.71
C ILE A 481 -18.78 14.32 23.24
N SER A 482 -19.02 13.35 22.36
CA SER A 482 -19.09 13.57 20.92
C SER A 482 -20.54 13.66 20.48
N ASP A 483 -20.93 14.83 19.99
CA ASP A 483 -22.23 15.08 19.38
C ASP A 483 -22.47 14.12 18.21
N ALA A 484 -23.68 13.57 18.13
CA ALA A 484 -24.11 12.62 17.10
C ALA A 484 -23.22 11.36 16.94
N LEU A 485 -22.69 10.77 18.03
CA LEU A 485 -21.89 9.54 17.95
C LEU A 485 -22.78 8.28 18.07
N ARG A 486 -22.88 7.50 16.99
CA ARG A 486 -23.59 6.20 16.97
C ARG A 486 -22.82 5.12 17.73
N TYR A 487 -23.55 4.12 18.24
CA TYR A 487 -22.95 2.96 18.92
C TYR A 487 -21.89 2.25 18.06
N GLU A 488 -22.14 2.08 16.76
CA GLU A 488 -21.21 1.42 15.83
C GLU A 488 -19.85 2.13 15.74
N ALA A 489 -19.83 3.46 15.72
CA ALA A 489 -18.61 4.26 15.72
C ALA A 489 -17.90 4.19 17.08
N GLY A 490 -18.67 4.15 18.18
CA GLY A 490 -18.11 3.95 19.51
C GLY A 490 -17.47 2.56 19.70
N ALA A 491 -18.06 1.52 19.13
CA ALA A 491 -17.46 0.19 19.09
C ALA A 491 -16.13 0.20 18.32
N GLU A 492 -16.06 0.90 17.18
CA GLU A 492 -14.81 1.05 16.43
C GLU A 492 -13.73 1.82 17.19
N VAL A 493 -14.07 2.91 17.90
CA VAL A 493 -13.12 3.62 18.78
C VAL A 493 -12.52 2.65 19.82
N ALA A 494 -13.35 1.80 20.43
CA ALA A 494 -12.86 0.81 21.38
C ALA A 494 -11.92 -0.23 20.72
N GLU A 495 -12.25 -0.71 19.52
CA GLU A 495 -11.40 -1.63 18.73
C GLU A 495 -10.03 -1.01 18.42
N ILE A 496 -10.00 0.23 17.90
CA ILE A 496 -8.77 0.96 17.56
C ILE A 496 -7.90 1.15 18.80
N LEU A 497 -8.49 1.64 19.89
CA LEU A 497 -7.76 1.88 21.13
C LEU A 497 -7.22 0.58 21.74
N ASN A 498 -7.96 -0.53 21.68
CA ASN A 498 -7.46 -1.82 22.15
C ASN A 498 -6.24 -2.33 21.37
N GLY A 499 -6.02 -1.81 20.15
CA GLY A 499 -4.82 -2.06 19.38
C GLY A 499 -3.61 -1.23 19.79
N ARG A 500 -3.78 -0.14 20.54
CA ARG A 500 -2.69 0.74 20.99
C ARG A 500 -2.05 0.24 22.30
N TYR A 501 -0.75 0.45 22.44
CA TYR A 501 0.00 0.11 23.66
C TYR A 501 -0.51 0.85 24.91
N ARG A 502 -0.73 0.12 26.00
CA ARG A 502 -1.25 0.55 27.33
C ARG A 502 -2.74 0.88 27.41
N PHE A 503 -3.52 0.58 26.39
CA PHE A 503 -4.96 0.83 26.39
C PHE A 503 -5.76 -0.45 26.61
N LYS A 504 -6.83 -0.32 27.38
CA LYS A 504 -7.94 -1.28 27.45
C LYS A 504 -9.22 -0.49 27.33
N ALA A 505 -10.01 -0.76 26.30
CA ALA A 505 -11.27 -0.08 26.05
C ALA A 505 -12.43 -1.09 26.03
N THR A 506 -13.55 -0.73 26.64
CA THR A 506 -14.82 -1.48 26.56
C THR A 506 -15.91 -0.54 26.07
N CYS A 507 -16.75 -0.99 25.15
CA CYS A 507 -17.92 -0.24 24.68
C CYS A 507 -19.19 -0.89 25.25
N GLU A 508 -19.97 -0.13 26.01
CA GLU A 508 -21.31 -0.51 26.48
C GLU A 508 -22.36 0.41 25.85
N ALA A 509 -23.64 0.01 25.93
CA ALA A 509 -24.75 0.79 25.42
C ALA A 509 -25.49 1.50 26.57
N MET A 510 -25.89 2.75 26.34
CA MET A 510 -26.88 3.46 27.13
C MET A 510 -28.17 3.62 26.33
N LEU A 511 -29.28 3.66 27.05
CA LEU A 511 -30.57 4.05 26.51
C LEU A 511 -30.70 5.59 26.56
N GLY A 512 -30.58 6.20 25.39
CA GLY A 512 -30.67 7.64 25.14
C GLY A 512 -32.03 8.24 25.49
N SER A 513 -32.03 9.53 25.83
CA SER A 513 -33.25 10.31 26.05
C SER A 513 -34.06 10.47 24.76
N VAL A 514 -35.39 10.62 24.90
CA VAL A 514 -36.31 10.81 23.77
C VAL A 514 -37.18 12.04 24.04
N PRO A 515 -37.25 13.05 23.15
CA PRO A 515 -36.64 13.11 21.82
C PRO A 515 -35.10 13.15 21.88
N SER A 516 -34.43 12.48 20.95
CA SER A 516 -32.97 12.32 20.95
C SER A 516 -32.25 13.53 20.32
N TYR A 517 -32.35 14.69 20.96
CA TYR A 517 -31.74 15.94 20.46
C TYR A 517 -30.76 16.55 21.45
N THR A 518 -29.85 17.35 20.92
CA THR A 518 -28.65 17.86 21.59
C THR A 518 -28.93 18.49 22.95
N SER A 519 -29.90 19.41 23.07
CA SER A 519 -30.08 20.14 24.34
C SER A 519 -30.53 19.24 25.48
N LEU A 520 -31.36 18.23 25.20
CA LEU A 520 -31.82 17.28 26.21
C LEU A 520 -30.73 16.24 26.53
N GLY A 521 -30.12 15.65 25.51
CA GLY A 521 -29.04 14.67 25.69
C GLY A 521 -27.82 15.26 26.41
N MET A 522 -27.43 16.49 26.12
CA MET A 522 -26.33 17.17 26.83
C MET A 522 -26.67 17.45 28.30
N ALA A 523 -27.93 17.80 28.59
CA ALA A 523 -28.38 18.03 29.97
C ALA A 523 -28.35 16.74 30.80
N THR A 524 -28.76 15.61 30.22
CA THR A 524 -28.83 14.31 30.92
C THR A 524 -27.46 13.75 31.29
N LEU A 525 -26.39 14.13 30.56
CA LEU A 525 -25.01 13.72 30.84
C LEU A 525 -24.31 14.52 31.95
N LEU A 526 -24.87 15.67 32.35
CA LEU A 526 -24.32 16.51 33.42
C LEU A 526 -24.62 15.92 34.81
N PRO A 527 -23.81 16.20 35.83
CA PRO A 527 -24.20 15.93 37.21
C PRO A 527 -25.43 16.76 37.60
N HIS A 528 -26.45 16.11 38.14
CA HIS A 528 -27.71 16.76 38.51
C HIS A 528 -28.38 16.05 39.70
N LYS A 529 -29.26 16.77 40.38
CA LYS A 529 -30.28 16.20 41.28
C LYS A 529 -31.63 16.13 40.58
N GLN A 530 -31.95 17.12 39.75
CA GLN A 530 -33.17 17.16 38.95
C GLN A 530 -32.93 17.83 37.60
N ILE A 531 -33.69 17.39 36.60
CA ILE A 531 -33.79 18.01 35.28
C ILE A 531 -35.22 18.54 35.14
N GLU A 532 -35.38 19.76 34.66
CA GLU A 532 -36.66 20.45 34.54
C GLU A 532 -36.79 21.13 33.18
N VAL A 533 -38.02 21.42 32.76
CA VAL A 533 -38.30 22.17 31.53
C VAL A 533 -38.94 23.50 31.90
N SER A 534 -38.44 24.59 31.31
CA SER A 534 -39.00 25.93 31.49
C SER A 534 -40.34 26.08 30.76
N ASP A 535 -41.10 27.12 31.09
CA ASP A 535 -42.33 27.45 30.36
C ASP A 535 -42.12 27.73 28.86
N MET A 536 -40.88 28.09 28.48
CA MET A 536 -40.45 28.34 27.10
C MET A 536 -39.89 27.08 26.42
N GLY A 537 -39.81 25.94 27.12
CA GLY A 537 -39.30 24.68 26.58
C GLY A 537 -37.78 24.51 26.70
N ASP A 538 -37.10 25.36 27.47
CA ASP A 538 -35.66 25.22 27.73
C ASP A 538 -35.39 24.16 28.79
N ILE A 539 -34.34 23.37 28.60
CA ILE A 539 -33.91 22.36 29.58
C ILE A 539 -33.06 23.02 30.67
N LEU A 540 -33.40 22.75 31.92
CA LEU A 540 -32.73 23.25 33.12
C LEU A 540 -32.16 22.08 33.93
N VAL A 541 -30.95 22.25 34.46
CA VAL A 541 -30.28 21.32 35.37
C VAL A 541 -30.13 22.00 36.72
N ASP A 542 -30.75 21.44 37.76
CA ASP A 542 -30.79 22.03 39.11
C ASP A 542 -31.21 23.52 39.09
N GLY A 543 -32.21 23.86 38.26
CA GLY A 543 -32.72 25.22 38.07
C GLY A 543 -31.85 26.14 37.20
N LYS A 544 -30.75 25.66 36.62
CA LYS A 544 -29.82 26.46 35.78
C LYS A 544 -29.90 26.05 34.31
N ALA A 545 -29.85 27.02 33.41
CA ALA A 545 -29.68 26.75 31.99
C ALA A 545 -28.34 26.04 31.72
N CYS A 546 -28.28 25.18 30.70
CA CYS A 546 -27.09 24.38 30.36
C CYS A 546 -26.78 24.36 28.84
N VAL A 547 -27.29 25.35 28.10
CA VAL A 547 -27.19 25.41 26.63
C VAL A 547 -25.76 25.70 26.18
N SER A 548 -25.09 26.67 26.80
CA SER A 548 -23.73 27.08 26.43
C SER A 548 -22.65 26.33 27.21
N LEU A 549 -21.42 26.28 26.67
CA LEU A 549 -20.26 25.71 27.36
C LEU A 549 -20.00 26.38 28.73
N VAL A 550 -20.19 27.70 28.82
CA VAL A 550 -20.01 28.47 30.05
C VAL A 550 -20.98 28.00 31.13
N GLN A 551 -22.26 27.85 30.76
CA GLN A 551 -23.30 27.35 31.66
C GLN A 551 -23.03 25.90 32.13
N ARG A 552 -22.59 25.02 31.22
CA ARG A 552 -22.18 23.64 31.58
C ARG A 552 -20.97 23.65 32.51
N ASN A 553 -20.01 24.55 32.30
CA ASN A 553 -18.84 24.71 33.16
C ASN A 553 -19.21 25.18 34.58
N GLU A 554 -20.21 26.06 34.73
CA GLU A 554 -20.72 26.50 36.04
C GLU A 554 -21.33 25.34 36.83
N ILE A 555 -22.11 24.49 36.16
CA ILE A 555 -22.67 23.27 36.77
C ILE A 555 -21.54 22.33 37.20
N LEU A 556 -20.62 21.99 36.30
CA LEU A 556 -19.50 21.09 36.59
C LEU A 556 -18.57 21.60 37.68
N SER A 557 -18.36 22.92 37.77
CA SER A 557 -17.51 23.53 38.81
C SER A 557 -18.03 23.25 40.22
N SER A 558 -19.35 23.11 40.39
CA SER A 558 -19.98 22.71 41.66
C SER A 558 -19.60 21.28 42.09
N TYR A 559 -19.10 20.47 41.16
CA TYR A 559 -18.65 19.08 41.36
C TYR A 559 -17.13 18.92 41.21
N LYS A 560 -16.36 19.99 41.43
CA LYS A 560 -14.89 20.04 41.18
C LYS A 560 -14.54 19.66 39.74
N GLY A 561 -15.41 19.97 38.79
CA GLY A 561 -15.21 19.69 37.38
C GLY A 561 -14.92 20.95 36.56
N MET A 562 -14.78 20.74 35.26
CA MET A 562 -14.70 21.79 34.23
C MET A 562 -15.18 21.28 32.88
N ALA A 563 -15.56 22.20 32.01
CA ALA A 563 -15.84 21.96 30.60
C ALA A 563 -14.79 22.63 29.70
N ILE A 564 -14.43 21.99 28.59
CA ILE A 564 -13.53 22.53 27.57
C ILE A 564 -14.00 22.07 26.18
N LYS A 565 -13.71 22.86 25.13
CA LYS A 565 -13.93 22.43 23.74
C LYS A 565 -12.85 21.44 23.30
N SER A 566 -13.20 20.50 22.43
CA SER A 566 -12.26 19.53 21.85
C SER A 566 -11.10 20.21 21.10
N GLU A 567 -11.36 21.27 20.33
CA GLU A 567 -10.33 22.04 19.62
C GLU A 567 -9.31 22.65 20.59
N GLU A 568 -9.78 23.28 21.66
CA GLU A 568 -8.92 23.84 22.69
C GLU A 568 -8.11 22.74 23.37
N PHE A 569 -8.77 21.65 23.80
CA PHE A 569 -8.11 20.52 24.46
C PHE A 569 -7.01 19.89 23.61
N ARG A 570 -7.24 19.71 22.31
CA ARG A 570 -6.25 19.14 21.36
C ARG A 570 -5.06 20.05 21.12
N ASN A 571 -5.22 21.36 21.27
CA ASN A 571 -4.16 22.34 21.08
C ASN A 571 -3.32 22.60 22.34
N LEU A 572 -3.72 22.07 23.51
CA LEU A 572 -2.96 22.22 24.74
C LEU A 572 -1.67 21.42 24.69
N THR A 573 -0.58 22.05 25.13
CA THR A 573 0.62 21.32 25.53
C THR A 573 0.36 20.54 26.83
N ARG A 574 1.24 19.58 27.13
CA ARG A 574 1.18 18.79 28.38
C ARG A 574 1.12 19.69 29.62
N ASP A 575 1.93 20.74 29.65
CA ASP A 575 2.10 21.54 30.86
C ASP A 575 0.94 22.54 31.05
N GLU A 576 0.43 23.13 29.96
CA GLU A 576 -0.80 23.95 29.98
C GLU A 576 -2.02 23.15 30.45
N ALA A 577 -2.20 21.93 29.92
CA ALA A 577 -3.30 21.06 30.32
C ALA A 577 -3.23 20.68 31.81
N ARG A 578 -2.04 20.37 32.33
CA ARG A 578 -1.84 20.05 33.76
C ARG A 578 -2.14 21.24 34.66
N GLU A 579 -1.79 22.45 34.23
CA GLU A 579 -2.11 23.67 34.98
C GLU A 579 -3.61 23.92 35.01
N MET A 580 -4.24 23.90 33.83
CA MET A 580 -5.67 24.18 33.67
C MET A 580 -6.54 23.19 34.47
N MET A 581 -6.13 21.92 34.54
CA MET A 581 -6.90 20.85 35.20
C MET A 581 -6.52 20.67 36.67
N ARG A 582 -5.64 21.52 37.21
CA ARG A 582 -5.19 21.44 38.60
C ARG A 582 -6.38 21.60 39.56
N GLY A 583 -6.52 20.65 40.47
CA GLY A 583 -7.63 20.65 41.45
C GLY A 583 -8.99 20.25 40.87
N LYS A 584 -9.05 19.83 39.60
CA LYS A 584 -10.25 19.32 38.95
C LYS A 584 -10.25 17.78 38.97
N ASN A 585 -11.40 17.21 39.30
CA ASN A 585 -11.61 15.76 39.32
C ASN A 585 -12.33 15.25 38.07
N ILE A 586 -13.10 16.11 37.40
CA ILE A 586 -13.99 15.73 36.30
C ILE A 586 -13.82 16.72 35.16
N ILE A 587 -13.27 16.28 34.04
CA ILE A 587 -12.95 17.14 32.89
C ILE A 587 -13.85 16.70 31.73
N TYR A 588 -14.80 17.54 31.35
CA TYR A 588 -15.68 17.29 30.20
C TYR A 588 -15.11 17.98 28.96
N VAL A 589 -14.88 17.21 27.90
CA VAL A 589 -14.41 17.67 26.60
C VAL A 589 -15.58 17.55 25.62
N TYR A 590 -16.06 18.68 25.10
CA TYR A 590 -17.18 18.72 24.15
C TYR A 590 -16.68 18.73 22.71
N HIS A 591 -17.13 17.76 21.92
CA HIS A 591 -16.71 17.48 20.56
C HIS A 591 -17.94 17.41 19.65
N ASN A 592 -17.91 18.01 18.46
CA ASN A 592 -19.10 18.18 17.61
C ASN A 592 -18.86 17.94 16.11
N THR A 593 -17.77 17.27 15.73
CA THR A 593 -17.35 17.11 14.32
C THR A 593 -18.43 16.46 13.43
N ILE A 594 -19.16 15.47 13.94
CA ILE A 594 -20.20 14.77 13.16
C ILE A 594 -21.37 15.70 12.92
N ASP A 595 -21.97 16.20 14.00
CA ASP A 595 -23.18 17.03 13.96
C ASP A 595 -22.96 18.33 13.18
N ALA A 596 -21.85 19.03 13.40
CA ALA A 596 -21.52 20.27 12.69
C ALA A 596 -21.43 20.12 11.16
N ILE A 597 -21.06 18.92 10.67
CA ILE A 597 -20.99 18.60 9.24
C ILE A 597 -22.32 18.04 8.73
N GLY A 598 -22.99 17.20 9.53
CA GLY A 598 -24.24 16.54 9.17
C GLY A 598 -25.42 17.50 9.05
N ASP A 599 -25.54 18.44 9.98
CA ASP A 599 -26.70 19.35 10.04
C ASP A 599 -26.64 20.51 9.04
N ASP A 600 -25.45 20.85 8.51
CA ASP A 600 -25.33 21.84 7.44
C ASP A 600 -25.66 21.19 6.08
N ALA A 601 -26.75 21.67 5.46
CA ALA A 601 -27.20 21.24 4.14
C ALA A 601 -26.13 21.32 3.03
N LYS A 602 -25.09 22.13 3.17
CA LYS A 602 -23.97 22.24 2.21
C LYS A 602 -22.92 21.16 2.40
N THR A 603 -22.90 20.49 3.54
CA THR A 603 -21.87 19.50 3.90
C THR A 603 -22.45 18.16 4.36
N GLU A 604 -23.77 18.01 4.42
CA GLU A 604 -24.43 16.78 4.90
C GLU A 604 -23.96 15.53 4.15
N ASP A 605 -23.57 15.65 2.87
CA ASP A 605 -23.05 14.56 2.04
C ASP A 605 -21.69 14.00 2.53
N LYS A 606 -21.03 14.71 3.45
CA LYS A 606 -19.76 14.32 4.08
C LYS A 606 -19.95 13.66 5.45
N ALA A 607 -21.18 13.44 5.92
CA ALA A 607 -21.46 12.92 7.26
C ALA A 607 -20.67 11.65 7.61
N PHE A 608 -20.56 10.68 6.69
CA PHE A 608 -19.76 9.48 6.98
C PHE A 608 -18.25 9.75 7.02
N SER A 609 -17.73 10.61 6.15
CA SER A 609 -16.31 11.01 6.26
C SER A 609 -16.01 11.78 7.55
N SER A 610 -16.98 12.53 8.09
CA SER A 610 -16.81 13.20 9.40
C SER A 610 -16.88 12.22 10.57
N VAL A 611 -17.57 11.08 10.46
CA VAL A 611 -17.49 10.00 11.46
C VAL A 611 -16.07 9.43 11.53
N ARG A 612 -15.40 9.16 10.40
CA ARG A 612 -13.99 8.75 10.38
C ARG A 612 -13.10 9.75 11.10
N THR A 613 -13.23 11.04 10.75
CA THR A 613 -12.49 12.13 11.42
C THR A 613 -12.76 12.15 12.92
N ALA A 614 -14.02 12.05 13.35
CA ALA A 614 -14.41 12.05 14.75
C ALA A 614 -13.80 10.87 15.52
N ILE A 615 -13.78 9.66 14.94
CA ILE A 615 -13.16 8.48 15.53
C ILE A 615 -11.66 8.74 15.79
N ASP A 616 -10.95 9.29 14.81
CA ASP A 616 -9.52 9.60 14.93
C ASP A 616 -9.27 10.67 16.00
N GLU A 617 -10.05 11.75 15.98
CA GLU A 617 -9.97 12.85 16.96
C GLU A 617 -10.25 12.37 18.39
N ILE A 618 -11.26 11.51 18.59
CA ILE A 618 -11.57 10.90 19.89
C ILE A 618 -10.41 10.02 20.36
N CYS A 619 -9.87 9.17 19.49
CA CYS A 619 -8.76 8.30 19.83
C CYS A 619 -7.52 9.10 20.27
N ASP A 620 -7.25 10.23 19.62
CA ASP A 620 -6.12 11.08 19.92
C ASP A 620 -6.31 11.89 21.20
N MET A 621 -7.52 12.40 21.45
CA MET A 621 -7.86 13.03 22.73
C MET A 621 -7.74 12.03 23.90
N ALA A 622 -8.25 10.81 23.72
CA ALA A 622 -8.10 9.74 24.72
C ALA A 622 -6.62 9.38 24.94
N ALA A 623 -5.84 9.31 23.86
CA ALA A 623 -4.41 9.02 23.95
C ALA A 623 -3.65 10.13 24.69
N PHE A 624 -3.96 11.40 24.42
CA PHE A 624 -3.38 12.54 25.12
C PHE A 624 -3.72 12.51 26.61
N ALA A 625 -4.99 12.29 26.97
CA ALA A 625 -5.41 12.18 28.37
C ALA A 625 -4.66 11.05 29.11
N VAL A 626 -4.54 9.87 28.51
CA VAL A 626 -3.88 8.70 29.13
C VAL A 626 -2.36 8.87 29.22
N ASN A 627 -1.72 9.28 28.12
CA ASN A 627 -0.26 9.27 28.00
C ASN A 627 0.39 10.52 28.60
N ASN A 628 -0.23 11.69 28.41
CA ASN A 628 0.35 12.98 28.77
C ASN A 628 -0.18 13.49 30.11
N LEU A 629 -1.46 13.27 30.39
CA LEU A 629 -2.14 13.72 31.61
C LEU A 629 -2.27 12.63 32.68
N HIS A 630 -1.82 11.41 32.38
CA HIS A 630 -1.86 10.25 33.27
C HIS A 630 -3.28 9.88 33.75
N ALA A 631 -4.28 10.15 32.91
CA ALA A 631 -5.65 9.74 33.16
C ALA A 631 -5.71 8.23 33.37
N LYS A 632 -6.30 7.82 34.50
CA LYS A 632 -6.54 6.39 34.75
C LYS A 632 -7.75 5.91 33.96
N TYR A 633 -8.78 6.75 33.87
CA TYR A 633 -10.03 6.48 33.18
C TYR A 633 -10.38 7.64 32.26
N VAL A 634 -10.74 7.32 31.02
CA VAL A 634 -11.37 8.23 30.07
C VAL A 634 -12.69 7.60 29.66
N PHE A 635 -13.77 8.37 29.68
CA PHE A 635 -15.06 7.98 29.13
C PHE A 635 -15.32 8.69 27.82
N VAL A 636 -15.94 8.01 26.87
CA VAL A 636 -16.46 8.61 25.65
C VAL A 636 -17.94 8.28 25.55
N THR A 637 -18.79 9.26 25.27
CA THR A 637 -20.23 9.06 25.08
C THR A 637 -20.78 10.07 24.08
N ALA A 638 -22.05 9.91 23.70
CA ALA A 638 -22.82 10.87 22.93
C ALA A 638 -24.03 11.40 23.72
N ASP A 639 -24.59 12.50 23.26
CA ASP A 639 -25.91 13.02 23.61
C ASP A 639 -27.03 12.41 22.76
N HIS A 640 -26.76 12.10 21.49
CA HIS A 640 -27.62 11.29 20.62
C HIS A 640 -26.81 10.58 19.54
N GLY A 641 -27.44 9.62 18.87
CA GLY A 641 -27.00 9.15 17.56
C GLY A 641 -27.73 9.88 16.42
N PHE A 642 -27.65 9.35 15.20
CA PHE A 642 -28.26 9.95 14.02
C PHE A 642 -28.63 8.88 12.99
N VAL A 643 -29.48 9.27 12.05
CA VAL A 643 -29.72 8.52 10.81
C VAL A 643 -29.15 9.32 9.64
N TYR A 644 -28.44 8.63 8.74
CA TYR A 644 -27.99 9.18 7.47
C TYR A 644 -28.29 8.23 6.32
N THR A 645 -28.80 8.78 5.22
CA THR A 645 -28.99 8.09 3.93
C THR A 645 -28.48 8.98 2.79
N ASN A 646 -27.93 8.40 1.72
CA ASN A 646 -27.51 9.20 0.55
C ASN A 646 -28.70 9.68 -0.28
N ARG A 647 -29.81 8.93 -0.26
CA ARG A 647 -31.06 9.39 -0.88
C ARG A 647 -31.57 10.62 -0.12
N ARG A 648 -32.01 11.64 -0.86
CA ARG A 648 -32.70 12.78 -0.24
C ARG A 648 -34.15 12.37 0.07
N PRO A 649 -34.68 12.69 1.27
CA PRO A 649 -36.09 12.51 1.55
C PRO A 649 -36.97 13.29 0.57
N ASP A 650 -38.12 12.72 0.23
CA ASP A 650 -39.14 13.32 -0.61
C ASP A 650 -40.49 13.45 0.13
N THR A 651 -41.53 13.91 -0.57
CA THR A 651 -42.84 14.17 0.05
C THR A 651 -43.49 12.94 0.68
N THR A 652 -43.11 11.73 0.29
CA THR A 652 -43.59 10.48 0.89
C THR A 652 -42.99 10.23 2.27
N ASP A 653 -41.82 10.79 2.54
CA ASP A 653 -41.17 10.73 3.86
C ASP A 653 -41.76 11.74 4.85
N ARG A 654 -42.64 12.65 4.40
CA ARG A 654 -43.19 13.71 5.24
C ARG A 654 -44.48 13.31 5.95
N ASN A 655 -44.46 13.36 7.28
CA ASN A 655 -45.68 13.34 8.09
C ASN A 655 -46.23 14.77 8.25
N LYS A 656 -47.46 15.01 7.76
CA LYS A 656 -48.07 16.34 7.75
C LYS A 656 -48.50 16.74 9.17
N VAL A 657 -48.01 17.90 9.60
CA VAL A 657 -48.43 18.53 10.86
C VAL A 657 -49.60 19.47 10.56
N ALA A 658 -50.73 19.29 11.24
CA ALA A 658 -51.83 20.25 11.21
C ALA A 658 -51.42 21.56 11.90
N ASP A 659 -52.08 22.68 11.59
CA ASP A 659 -51.80 23.96 12.26
C ASP A 659 -51.87 23.79 13.79
N SER A 660 -50.75 24.01 14.45
CA SER A 660 -50.54 23.69 15.85
C SER A 660 -50.80 24.88 16.78
N GLY A 661 -51.12 26.05 16.22
CA GLY A 661 -51.27 27.31 16.96
C GLY A 661 -49.97 27.77 17.65
N ASP A 662 -50.08 28.82 18.47
CA ASP A 662 -48.95 29.48 19.15
C ASP A 662 -48.34 28.67 20.33
N GLU A 663 -48.95 27.55 20.73
CA GLU A 663 -48.52 26.76 21.90
C GLU A 663 -47.50 25.65 21.58
N THR A 664 -47.12 25.50 20.31
CA THR A 664 -45.99 24.65 19.91
C THR A 664 -44.68 25.41 20.11
N LEU A 665 -43.86 24.93 21.02
CA LEU A 665 -42.64 25.61 21.44
C LEU A 665 -41.45 25.26 20.53
N LYS A 666 -41.36 24.01 20.07
CA LYS A 666 -40.23 23.54 19.28
C LYS A 666 -40.68 22.53 18.22
N MET A 667 -40.27 22.78 16.98
CA MET A 667 -40.42 21.86 15.86
C MET A 667 -39.05 21.54 15.26
N ASN A 668 -38.77 20.26 15.05
CA ASN A 668 -37.57 19.73 14.39
C ASN A 668 -37.99 18.71 13.31
N LYS A 669 -37.03 18.19 12.53
CA LYS A 669 -37.23 17.15 11.53
C LYS A 669 -37.94 15.91 12.11
N ARG A 670 -37.57 15.47 13.32
CA ARG A 670 -38.07 14.21 13.93
C ARG A 670 -38.99 14.38 15.14
N PHE A 671 -39.22 15.59 15.64
CA PHE A 671 -40.11 15.78 16.78
C PHE A 671 -40.79 17.15 16.79
N ILE A 672 -41.92 17.21 17.50
CA ILE A 672 -42.51 18.46 17.98
C ILE A 672 -42.69 18.39 19.49
N MET A 673 -42.53 19.53 20.17
CA MET A 673 -42.60 19.64 21.62
C MET A 673 -43.30 20.94 22.01
N GLY A 674 -44.21 20.86 22.97
CA GLY A 674 -45.01 22.00 23.39
C GLY A 674 -46.11 21.62 24.38
N LYS A 675 -46.73 22.64 24.98
CA LYS A 675 -47.83 22.47 25.94
C LYS A 675 -49.06 21.85 25.29
N TYR A 676 -49.25 22.17 24.01
CA TYR A 676 -50.26 21.56 23.15
C TYR A 676 -49.63 20.90 21.94
N ILE A 677 -50.05 19.67 21.67
CA ILE A 677 -49.62 18.90 20.50
C ILE A 677 -50.88 18.54 19.71
N PRO A 678 -51.05 19.04 18.47
CA PRO A 678 -52.25 18.79 17.67
C PRO A 678 -52.47 17.30 17.48
N LEU A 679 -53.72 16.83 17.44
CA LEU A 679 -54.01 15.43 17.13
C LEU A 679 -53.56 15.11 15.71
N MET A 680 -52.73 14.08 15.55
CA MET A 680 -52.12 13.69 14.29
C MET A 680 -52.10 12.17 14.21
N GLU A 681 -52.25 11.65 13.00
CA GLU A 681 -52.08 10.23 12.70
C GLU A 681 -50.59 9.89 12.55
N ASN A 682 -50.24 8.61 12.71
CA ASN A 682 -48.88 8.10 12.50
C ASN A 682 -47.80 8.81 13.33
N VAL A 683 -48.14 9.19 14.57
CA VAL A 683 -47.18 9.72 15.55
C VAL A 683 -47.23 8.94 16.85
N HIS A 684 -46.09 8.87 17.54
CA HIS A 684 -45.99 8.51 18.95
C HIS A 684 -46.08 9.78 19.80
N ARG A 685 -46.63 9.68 21.01
CA ARG A 685 -46.72 10.78 21.98
C ARG A 685 -46.27 10.31 23.35
N ALA A 686 -45.52 11.16 24.04
CA ALA A 686 -45.15 10.97 25.43
C ALA A 686 -44.78 12.31 26.06
N SER A 687 -44.36 12.28 27.32
CA SER A 687 -43.80 13.44 28.00
C SER A 687 -42.34 13.19 28.38
N LEU A 688 -41.55 14.27 28.51
CA LEU A 688 -40.13 14.17 28.83
C LEU A 688 -39.87 13.47 30.17
N SER A 689 -40.78 13.58 31.13
CA SER A 689 -40.68 12.86 32.41
C SER A 689 -40.71 11.34 32.26
N ASN A 690 -41.30 10.81 31.18
CA ASN A 690 -41.35 9.38 30.93
C ASN A 690 -40.04 8.84 30.34
N THR A 691 -39.29 9.68 29.62
CA THR A 691 -38.20 9.25 28.74
C THR A 691 -36.82 9.73 29.14
N SER A 692 -36.74 10.84 29.89
CA SER A 692 -35.50 11.64 29.93
C SER A 692 -35.10 12.11 31.34
N GLY A 693 -35.72 11.55 32.39
CA GLY A 693 -35.41 11.89 33.77
C GLY A 693 -35.87 13.29 34.21
N VAL A 694 -36.73 13.93 33.41
CA VAL A 694 -37.32 15.24 33.73
C VAL A 694 -38.33 15.11 34.88
N SER A 695 -38.35 16.08 35.78
CA SER A 695 -39.31 16.16 36.88
C SER A 695 -40.75 16.24 36.34
N PRO A 696 -41.68 15.38 36.80
CA PRO A 696 -43.09 15.46 36.41
C PRO A 696 -43.76 16.81 36.71
N GLU A 697 -43.23 17.60 37.65
CA GLU A 697 -43.78 18.92 38.02
C GLU A 697 -43.48 20.02 36.99
N LYS A 698 -42.41 19.83 36.19
CA LYS A 698 -41.91 20.76 35.17
C LYS A 698 -41.65 20.00 33.87
N ASP A 699 -42.69 19.28 33.42
CA ASP A 699 -42.67 18.39 32.28
C ASP A 699 -43.15 19.07 30.99
N MET A 700 -42.88 18.46 29.84
CA MET A 700 -43.33 18.92 28.52
C MET A 700 -43.72 17.73 27.64
N PRO A 701 -44.92 17.75 27.03
CA PRO A 701 -45.30 16.78 26.01
C PRO A 701 -44.44 16.91 24.74
N PHE A 702 -44.24 15.78 24.05
CA PHE A 702 -43.68 15.72 22.70
C PHE A 702 -44.37 14.68 21.82
N ALA A 703 -44.20 14.81 20.51
CA ALA A 703 -44.61 13.82 19.53
C ALA A 703 -43.50 13.53 18.53
N LEU A 704 -43.48 12.28 18.04
CA LEU A 704 -42.51 11.76 17.06
C LEU A 704 -43.28 11.12 15.90
N PRO A 705 -42.85 11.26 14.65
CA PRO A 705 -43.42 10.50 13.55
C PRO A 705 -43.05 9.01 13.70
N LYS A 706 -43.93 8.11 13.25
CA LYS A 706 -43.63 6.67 13.19
C LYS A 706 -42.59 6.37 12.10
N GLY A 707 -41.80 5.32 12.31
CA GLY A 707 -40.78 4.85 11.38
C GLY A 707 -39.69 5.90 11.12
N MET A 708 -39.23 5.95 9.87
CA MET A 708 -38.20 6.90 9.40
C MET A 708 -38.78 8.24 8.89
N SER A 709 -40.08 8.46 9.00
CA SER A 709 -40.72 9.70 8.52
C SER A 709 -40.24 10.95 9.27
N LEU A 710 -40.42 12.12 8.64
CA LEU A 710 -40.02 13.44 9.14
C LEU A 710 -41.23 14.39 9.19
N PHE A 711 -41.34 15.26 10.20
CA PHE A 711 -42.39 16.28 10.25
C PHE A 711 -42.13 17.44 9.26
N TYR A 712 -40.87 17.85 9.18
CA TYR A 712 -40.47 19.00 8.39
C TYR A 712 -39.05 18.84 7.87
N PHE A 713 -38.85 19.18 6.60
CA PHE A 713 -37.54 19.35 6.01
C PHE A 713 -37.60 20.42 4.92
N THR A 714 -36.72 21.42 5.02
CA THR A 714 -36.44 22.40 3.96
C THR A 714 -34.94 22.55 3.83
N GLY A 715 -34.38 22.25 2.65
CA GLY A 715 -32.93 22.16 2.46
C GLY A 715 -32.41 20.73 2.64
N GLY A 716 -31.28 20.58 3.35
CA GLY A 716 -30.66 19.29 3.63
C GLY A 716 -31.45 18.44 4.62
N ALA A 717 -31.65 17.16 4.30
CA ALA A 717 -32.43 16.22 5.09
C ALA A 717 -31.88 14.78 5.01
N ARG A 718 -30.65 14.61 4.53
CA ARG A 718 -29.99 13.30 4.51
C ARG A 718 -29.56 12.87 5.90
N PHE A 719 -29.15 13.83 6.71
CA PHE A 719 -28.80 13.67 8.11
C PHE A 719 -29.94 14.19 9.01
N PHE A 720 -30.38 13.36 9.94
CA PHE A 720 -31.39 13.75 10.93
C PHE A 720 -31.28 12.95 12.22
N HIS A 721 -31.77 13.56 13.29
CA HIS A 721 -31.91 12.96 14.61
C HIS A 721 -33.13 13.57 15.33
N GLY A 722 -33.44 13.08 16.53
CA GLY A 722 -34.53 13.58 17.38
C GLY A 722 -35.71 12.62 17.52
N GLY A 723 -35.64 11.45 16.90
CA GLY A 723 -36.62 10.37 16.97
C GLY A 723 -36.34 9.39 18.11
N MET A 724 -36.76 8.14 17.88
CA MET A 724 -36.55 7.02 18.80
C MET A 724 -35.90 5.79 18.15
N SER A 725 -35.40 5.91 16.91
CA SER A 725 -34.78 4.76 16.24
C SER A 725 -33.57 4.26 17.03
N LEU A 726 -33.22 2.98 16.88
CA LEU A 726 -32.08 2.40 17.62
C LEU A 726 -30.77 3.12 17.29
N GLN A 727 -30.60 3.59 16.07
CA GLN A 727 -29.47 4.42 15.63
C GLN A 727 -29.36 5.74 16.40
N GLU A 728 -30.49 6.29 16.86
CA GLU A 728 -30.58 7.54 17.59
C GLU A 728 -30.46 7.35 19.10
N VAL A 729 -31.07 6.29 19.66
CA VAL A 729 -31.22 6.09 21.12
C VAL A 729 -30.27 5.06 21.72
N VAL A 730 -29.60 4.23 20.93
CA VAL A 730 -28.53 3.37 21.45
C VAL A 730 -27.21 4.12 21.36
N VAL A 731 -26.84 4.73 22.48
CA VAL A 731 -25.68 5.62 22.58
C VAL A 731 -24.50 4.86 23.21
N PRO A 732 -23.26 4.97 22.68
CA PRO A 732 -22.12 4.28 23.26
C PRO A 732 -21.67 4.93 24.58
N VAL A 733 -21.20 4.10 25.51
CA VAL A 733 -20.33 4.50 26.61
C VAL A 733 -19.06 3.69 26.53
N ILE A 734 -17.99 4.34 26.10
CA ILE A 734 -16.67 3.74 26.02
C ILE A 734 -15.94 4.04 27.32
N MET A 735 -15.52 3.01 28.03
CA MET A 735 -14.62 3.15 29.17
C MET A 735 -13.20 2.75 28.74
N ILE A 736 -12.28 3.69 28.83
CA ILE A 736 -10.88 3.52 28.47
C ILE A 736 -10.06 3.55 29.75
N GLU A 737 -9.33 2.47 29.99
CA GLU A 737 -8.48 2.28 31.16
C GLU A 737 -7.00 2.26 30.75
N GLN A 738 -6.16 2.98 31.50
CA GLN A 738 -4.71 2.87 31.34
C GLN A 738 -4.19 1.57 31.98
N VAL A 739 -3.60 0.69 31.17
CA VAL A 739 -2.95 -0.54 31.64
C VAL A 739 -1.55 -0.23 32.17
N ARG A 740 -1.26 -0.67 33.40
CA ARG A 740 0.00 -0.43 34.11
C ARG A 740 0.66 -1.73 34.57
N GLY A 741 1.89 -1.64 35.08
CA GLY A 741 2.61 -2.79 35.63
C GLY A 741 3.04 -3.81 34.57
N LYS A 742 3.17 -5.08 34.95
CA LYS A 742 3.57 -6.17 34.04
C LYS A 742 2.57 -6.42 32.91
N GLU A 743 1.29 -6.15 33.15
CA GLU A 743 0.22 -6.35 32.15
C GLU A 743 0.36 -5.43 30.93
N LYS A 744 1.08 -4.30 31.04
CA LYS A 744 1.30 -3.41 29.90
C LYS A 744 2.07 -4.10 28.77
N GLU A 745 2.98 -5.04 29.06
CA GLU A 745 3.75 -5.72 28.02
C GLU A 745 2.86 -6.62 27.14
N LYS A 746 1.76 -7.15 27.70
CA LYS A 746 0.74 -7.88 26.93
C LYS A 746 -0.08 -6.98 25.99
N THR A 747 0.07 -5.66 26.13
CA THR A 747 -0.59 -4.67 25.26
C THR A 747 0.32 -4.20 24.12
N ARG A 748 1.55 -4.70 24.04
CA ARG A 748 2.50 -4.29 23.00
C ARG A 748 2.07 -4.86 21.65
N GLU A 749 2.15 -4.02 20.63
CA GLU A 749 1.94 -4.42 19.25
C GLU A 749 3.09 -5.32 18.78
N LYS A 750 2.73 -6.38 18.04
CA LYS A 750 3.66 -7.24 17.32
C LYS A 750 3.07 -7.61 15.97
N THR A 751 3.87 -8.09 15.04
CA THR A 751 3.39 -8.68 13.79
C THR A 751 3.13 -10.18 13.95
N VAL A 752 2.29 -10.75 13.09
CA VAL A 752 2.14 -12.21 12.99
C VAL A 752 3.48 -12.86 12.64
N GLY A 753 3.80 -14.00 13.25
CA GLY A 753 4.93 -14.82 12.81
C GLY A 753 4.56 -15.66 11.59
N VAL A 754 5.54 -15.95 10.72
CA VAL A 754 5.37 -16.82 9.55
C VAL A 754 6.33 -18.01 9.60
N GLN A 755 5.87 -19.15 9.08
CA GLN A 755 6.67 -20.37 9.01
C GLN A 755 6.43 -21.09 7.68
N VAL A 756 7.50 -21.37 6.94
CA VAL A 756 7.41 -22.22 5.74
C VAL A 756 7.21 -23.67 6.20
N LEU A 757 6.20 -24.33 5.65
CA LEU A 757 5.87 -25.71 5.95
C LEU A 757 6.75 -26.66 5.12
N GLY A 758 7.04 -27.84 5.65
CA GLY A 758 7.94 -28.83 5.03
C GLY A 758 9.38 -28.77 5.53
N GLN A 759 10.24 -29.64 4.99
CA GLN A 759 11.67 -29.75 5.25
C GLN A 759 12.42 -30.10 3.96
N ASP A 760 13.72 -29.84 3.90
CA ASP A 760 14.60 -30.21 2.77
C ASP A 760 14.09 -29.78 1.38
N TYR A 761 13.78 -28.48 1.23
CA TYR A 761 13.24 -27.89 0.00
C TYR A 761 14.11 -28.14 -1.24
N ARG A 762 13.76 -29.18 -2.01
CA ARG A 762 14.38 -29.52 -3.30
C ARG A 762 13.45 -29.11 -4.45
N ILE A 763 13.95 -28.24 -5.31
CA ILE A 763 13.21 -27.67 -6.44
C ILE A 763 13.67 -28.36 -7.73
N THR A 764 12.77 -29.11 -8.37
CA THR A 764 13.06 -29.87 -9.60
C THR A 764 12.36 -29.31 -10.84
N THR A 765 11.48 -28.32 -10.66
CA THR A 765 10.63 -27.73 -11.70
C THR A 765 10.94 -26.24 -11.88
N GLY A 766 10.62 -25.69 -13.06
CA GLY A 766 10.78 -24.26 -13.33
C GLY A 766 9.82 -23.36 -12.53
N ARG A 767 8.73 -23.92 -11.99
CA ARG A 767 7.83 -23.28 -11.04
C ARG A 767 7.73 -24.15 -9.80
N HIS A 768 7.94 -23.58 -8.62
CA HIS A 768 7.87 -24.31 -7.35
C HIS A 768 6.91 -23.64 -6.39
N ARG A 769 6.15 -24.45 -5.65
CA ARG A 769 5.15 -24.00 -4.69
C ARG A 769 5.67 -24.20 -3.27
N PHE A 770 5.65 -23.14 -2.49
CA PHE A 770 5.88 -23.16 -1.04
C PHE A 770 4.55 -22.95 -0.31
N GLU A 771 4.31 -23.71 0.75
CA GLU A 771 3.19 -23.50 1.66
C GLU A 771 3.72 -22.79 2.90
N ILE A 772 3.09 -21.69 3.30
CA ILE A 772 3.53 -20.84 4.42
C ILE A 772 2.38 -20.67 5.39
N LEU A 773 2.64 -20.94 6.66
CA LEU A 773 1.69 -20.79 7.75
C LEU A 773 1.90 -19.45 8.45
N GLN A 774 0.82 -18.69 8.61
CA GLN A 774 0.71 -17.63 9.60
C GLN A 774 0.48 -18.26 10.99
N THR A 775 1.46 -18.11 11.88
CA THR A 775 1.53 -18.83 13.16
C THR A 775 0.42 -18.45 14.14
N GLU A 776 -0.09 -17.22 14.06
CA GLU A 776 -1.11 -16.66 14.94
C GLU A 776 -2.06 -15.74 14.15
N ALA A 777 -3.31 -15.63 14.58
CA ALA A 777 -4.30 -14.78 13.91
C ALA A 777 -3.99 -13.28 14.11
N VAL A 778 -4.31 -12.48 13.09
CA VAL A 778 -4.36 -11.02 13.23
C VAL A 778 -5.42 -10.67 14.27
N SER A 779 -5.07 -9.70 15.11
CA SER A 779 -5.96 -9.15 16.14
C SER A 779 -5.65 -7.68 16.34
N ASN A 780 -6.32 -7.04 17.30
CA ASN A 780 -6.08 -5.63 17.61
C ASN A 780 -4.59 -5.34 17.87
N ARG A 781 -3.83 -6.29 18.44
CA ARG A 781 -2.41 -6.10 18.82
C ARG A 781 -1.42 -6.95 18.03
N VAL A 782 -1.92 -7.92 17.26
CA VAL A 782 -1.10 -8.75 16.36
C VAL A 782 -1.42 -8.30 14.95
N LYS A 783 -0.52 -7.52 14.35
CA LYS A 783 -0.72 -6.89 13.05
C LYS A 783 -0.28 -7.81 11.93
N ALA A 784 -0.89 -7.63 10.76
CA ALA A 784 -0.46 -8.30 9.54
C ALA A 784 1.00 -7.94 9.20
N VAL A 785 1.67 -8.83 8.47
CA VAL A 785 3.01 -8.58 7.91
C VAL A 785 3.02 -8.88 6.43
N THR A 786 3.75 -8.09 5.66
CA THR A 786 3.92 -8.28 4.21
C THR A 786 5.37 -8.58 3.91
N TYR A 787 5.61 -9.67 3.20
CA TYR A 787 6.94 -10.09 2.74
C TYR A 787 7.05 -10.05 1.23
N LYS A 788 8.20 -9.60 0.73
CA LYS A 788 8.71 -9.90 -0.61
C LYS A 788 9.48 -11.21 -0.51
N ILE A 789 9.02 -12.22 -1.24
CA ILE A 789 9.51 -13.60 -1.16
C ILE A 789 10.10 -13.98 -2.52
N GLY A 790 11.35 -14.43 -2.51
CA GLY A 790 12.06 -14.88 -3.72
C GLY A 790 13.19 -15.84 -3.37
N ILE A 791 13.71 -16.55 -4.38
CA ILE A 791 14.88 -17.41 -4.24
C ILE A 791 16.11 -16.63 -4.72
N TYR A 792 17.17 -16.67 -3.91
CA TYR A 792 18.40 -15.92 -4.14
C TYR A 792 19.63 -16.82 -4.16
N ALA A 793 20.56 -16.49 -5.05
CA ALA A 793 21.95 -16.93 -5.04
C ALA A 793 22.81 -15.75 -4.52
N GLY A 794 23.29 -15.84 -3.27
CA GLY A 794 23.88 -14.67 -2.60
C GLY A 794 22.85 -13.54 -2.45
N SER A 795 23.05 -12.42 -3.15
CA SER A 795 22.13 -11.28 -3.24
C SER A 795 21.32 -11.23 -4.54
N GLU A 796 21.57 -12.13 -5.49
CA GLU A 796 20.89 -12.14 -6.79
C GLU A 796 19.60 -12.96 -6.73
N PRO A 797 18.44 -12.41 -7.15
CA PRO A 797 17.24 -13.20 -7.32
C PRO A 797 17.37 -14.13 -8.55
N VAL A 798 17.14 -15.41 -8.33
CA VAL A 798 17.08 -16.46 -9.37
C VAL A 798 15.65 -16.95 -9.63
N SER A 799 14.67 -16.32 -8.98
CA SER A 799 13.25 -16.42 -9.28
C SER A 799 12.63 -15.03 -9.49
N ASP A 800 11.36 -14.99 -9.87
CA ASP A 800 10.50 -13.82 -9.64
C ASP A 800 10.36 -13.56 -8.13
N ILE A 801 9.89 -12.36 -7.78
CA ILE A 801 9.63 -11.96 -6.40
C ILE A 801 8.13 -11.80 -6.23
N GLN A 802 7.59 -12.51 -5.24
CA GLN A 802 6.17 -12.49 -4.89
C GLN A 802 5.97 -11.66 -3.61
N THR A 803 5.09 -10.66 -3.66
CA THR A 803 4.70 -9.89 -2.48
C THR A 803 3.45 -10.51 -1.85
N ILE A 804 3.56 -10.93 -0.60
CA ILE A 804 2.49 -11.66 0.11
C ILE A 804 2.29 -11.08 1.50
N THR A 805 1.04 -10.77 1.82
CA THR A 805 0.62 -10.32 3.14
C THR A 805 0.01 -11.48 3.92
N PHE A 806 0.38 -11.60 5.19
CA PHE A 806 -0.17 -12.54 6.16
C PHE A 806 -1.07 -11.73 7.10
N ASP A 807 -2.37 -11.77 6.83
CA ASP A 807 -3.42 -10.93 7.41
C ASP A 807 -4.63 -11.72 7.93
N SER A 808 -4.55 -13.06 7.99
CA SER A 808 -5.70 -13.89 8.34
C SER A 808 -6.10 -13.67 9.81
N ILE A 809 -7.39 -13.42 10.04
CA ILE A 809 -7.99 -13.29 11.37
C ILE A 809 -8.53 -14.62 11.92
N SER A 810 -8.54 -15.67 11.10
CA SER A 810 -9.10 -16.97 11.47
C SER A 810 -8.30 -17.62 12.59
N GLN A 811 -9.01 -18.19 13.56
CA GLN A 811 -8.42 -19.00 14.63
C GLN A 811 -8.07 -20.42 14.14
N GLU A 812 -8.61 -20.84 12.99
CA GLU A 812 -8.28 -22.13 12.38
C GLU A 812 -6.96 -22.07 11.62
N MET A 813 -6.11 -23.09 11.83
CA MET A 813 -4.78 -23.13 11.19
C MET A 813 -4.85 -23.30 9.66
N ALA A 814 -5.89 -23.97 9.16
CA ALA A 814 -6.06 -24.22 7.73
C ALA A 814 -6.21 -22.90 6.95
N ASP A 815 -7.02 -21.98 7.46
CA ASP A 815 -7.30 -20.67 6.86
C ASP A 815 -6.15 -19.66 7.05
N ARG A 816 -5.10 -20.06 7.76
CA ARG A 816 -3.88 -19.28 7.97
C ARG A 816 -2.73 -19.72 7.06
N LYS A 817 -2.99 -20.64 6.14
CA LYS A 817 -2.00 -21.08 5.16
C LYS A 817 -2.12 -20.27 3.89
N LYS A 818 -0.98 -19.88 3.32
CA LYS A 818 -0.89 -19.27 2.00
C LYS A 818 0.13 -20.00 1.15
N GLU A 819 -0.16 -20.12 -0.14
CA GLU A 819 0.76 -20.68 -1.12
C GLU A 819 1.54 -19.57 -1.82
N VAL A 820 2.81 -19.83 -2.11
CA VAL A 820 3.70 -18.97 -2.89
C VAL A 820 4.26 -19.78 -4.03
N ILE A 821 3.94 -19.38 -5.26
CA ILE A 821 4.50 -20.02 -6.45
C ILE A 821 5.60 -19.11 -6.98
N LEU A 822 6.84 -19.61 -6.96
CA LEU A 822 8.00 -18.93 -7.51
C LEU A 822 8.41 -19.55 -8.84
N THR A 823 8.61 -18.70 -9.85
CA THR A 823 9.08 -19.04 -11.18
C THR A 823 10.59 -18.79 -11.26
N LEU A 824 11.36 -19.85 -11.48
CA LEU A 824 12.81 -19.79 -11.67
C LEU A 824 13.19 -19.25 -13.05
N LYS A 825 14.32 -18.52 -13.11
CA LYS A 825 14.98 -18.15 -14.37
C LYS A 825 15.30 -19.38 -15.22
N ASN A 826 15.37 -19.22 -16.53
CA ASN A 826 15.72 -20.31 -17.45
C ASN A 826 17.24 -20.47 -17.61
N ILE A 827 17.94 -20.74 -16.52
CA ILE A 827 19.40 -20.90 -16.49
C ILE A 827 19.81 -22.29 -16.02
N VAL A 828 21.08 -22.65 -16.26
CA VAL A 828 21.70 -23.83 -15.68
C VAL A 828 22.04 -23.53 -14.22
N PHE A 829 21.43 -24.29 -13.30
CA PHE A 829 21.69 -24.14 -11.86
C PHE A 829 22.85 -25.03 -11.42
N SER A 830 23.69 -24.51 -10.52
CA SER A 830 24.86 -25.23 -10.01
C SER A 830 24.51 -26.02 -8.75
N ASN A 831 24.86 -27.31 -8.73
CA ASN A 831 24.67 -28.17 -7.56
C ASN A 831 25.59 -27.81 -6.37
N THR A 832 26.61 -26.97 -6.58
CA THR A 832 27.53 -26.52 -5.53
C THR A 832 27.19 -25.14 -5.00
N GLU A 833 26.34 -24.39 -5.69
CA GLU A 833 25.92 -23.05 -5.27
C GLU A 833 24.86 -23.10 -4.17
N LYS A 834 24.90 -22.12 -3.25
CA LYS A 834 23.96 -22.06 -2.13
C LYS A 834 22.78 -21.14 -2.46
N TYR A 835 21.62 -21.74 -2.69
CA TYR A 835 20.37 -21.01 -2.90
C TYR A 835 19.58 -20.86 -1.60
N ARG A 836 18.87 -19.74 -1.46
CA ARG A 836 18.06 -19.45 -0.27
C ARG A 836 16.70 -18.85 -0.66
N LEU A 837 15.63 -19.37 -0.07
CA LEU A 837 14.35 -18.68 -0.02
C LEU A 837 14.44 -17.56 1.02
N VAL A 838 14.18 -16.32 0.61
CA VAL A 838 14.34 -15.12 1.46
C VAL A 838 12.99 -14.44 1.64
N PHE A 839 12.71 -14.05 2.89
CA PHE A 839 11.55 -13.24 3.28
C PHE A 839 12.05 -11.86 3.67
N ARG A 840 11.86 -10.91 2.77
CA ARG A 840 12.20 -9.51 3.01
C ARG A 840 10.96 -8.74 3.40
N ASN A 841 10.97 -8.06 4.55
CA ASN A 841 9.84 -7.26 4.99
C ASN A 841 9.59 -6.14 3.96
N ALA A 842 8.37 -6.06 3.44
CA ALA A 842 8.06 -5.16 2.33
C ALA A 842 8.03 -3.67 2.74
N ASN A 843 8.02 -3.36 4.03
CA ASN A 843 8.01 -2.00 4.56
C ASN A 843 9.40 -1.51 4.97
N THR A 844 10.25 -2.40 5.49
CA THR A 844 11.61 -2.05 5.97
C THR A 844 12.72 -2.47 5.01
N ASP A 845 12.42 -3.31 4.02
CA ASP A 845 13.36 -3.98 3.12
C ASP A 845 14.45 -4.79 3.84
N ILE A 846 14.21 -5.18 5.10
CA ILE A 846 15.10 -6.04 5.90
C ILE A 846 14.76 -7.52 5.66
N ASP A 847 15.77 -8.35 5.45
CA ASP A 847 15.63 -9.81 5.41
C ASP A 847 15.35 -10.32 6.83
N GLU A 848 14.13 -10.83 7.08
CA GLU A 848 13.71 -11.33 8.41
C GLU A 848 13.80 -12.85 8.53
N GLN A 849 13.72 -13.57 7.40
CA GLN A 849 13.88 -15.03 7.37
C GLN A 849 14.64 -15.45 6.11
N SER A 850 15.50 -16.46 6.25
CA SER A 850 16.21 -17.08 5.13
C SER A 850 16.34 -18.58 5.32
N ILE A 851 15.91 -19.34 4.31
CA ILE A 851 15.82 -20.80 4.37
C ILE A 851 16.64 -21.39 3.22
N PRO A 852 17.58 -22.32 3.46
CA PRO A 852 18.33 -22.99 2.40
C PRO A 852 17.41 -23.80 1.48
N VAL A 853 17.63 -23.72 0.18
CA VAL A 853 16.94 -24.54 -0.83
C VAL A 853 17.96 -25.20 -1.76
N LYS A 854 17.62 -26.37 -2.30
CA LYS A 854 18.42 -27.07 -3.32
C LYS A 854 17.69 -27.03 -4.64
N ILE A 855 18.34 -26.60 -5.72
CA ILE A 855 17.76 -26.59 -7.06
C ILE A 855 18.42 -27.71 -7.86
N ASP A 856 17.62 -28.66 -8.35
CA ASP A 856 18.08 -29.82 -9.11
C ASP A 856 17.15 -30.03 -10.31
N ARG A 857 17.39 -29.23 -11.36
CA ARG A 857 16.67 -29.31 -12.62
C ARG A 857 17.47 -30.15 -13.62
N ALA A 858 16.86 -31.21 -14.14
CA ALA A 858 17.35 -31.84 -15.36
C ALA A 858 17.23 -30.83 -16.52
N PHE A 859 18.22 -30.85 -17.42
CA PHE A 859 18.45 -29.95 -18.56
C PHE A 859 17.26 -29.13 -19.10
N THR A 860 17.52 -27.89 -19.48
CA THR A 860 16.63 -27.02 -20.27
C THR A 860 16.14 -27.78 -21.51
N SER A 861 14.93 -28.34 -21.47
CA SER A 861 14.33 -28.98 -22.64
C SER A 861 13.83 -27.87 -23.59
N ASP A 862 14.50 -27.76 -24.73
CA ASP A 862 14.07 -27.00 -25.91
C ASP A 862 12.84 -27.65 -26.57
N PHE A 863 11.67 -27.54 -25.93
CA PHE A 863 10.38 -27.81 -26.58
C PHE A 863 9.39 -26.68 -26.34
#